data_AF-W4GZL7-F1
#
_entry.id   AF-W4GZL7-F1
#
_cell.length_a   1.000
_cell.length_b   1.000
_cell.length_c   1.000
_cell.angle_alpha   90.00
_cell.angle_beta   90.00
_cell.angle_gamma   90.00
#
_symmetry.space_group_name_H-M   'P 1'
#
loop_
_entity.id
_entity.type
_entity.pdbx_description
1 polymer ?
#
loop_
_entity_poly.entity_id
_entity_poly.type
_entity_poly.pdbx_seq_one_letter_code
_entity_poly.pdbx_strand_id
1 'polypeptide(L)'
;MSENDKDGEKTVADTSIGTTVSPKVPTSSSTAFTIGNTETEPNINGAAGASSSSSSLAEYGATADFMDQPPSHIKLVIPVHEAAREGLTAVSSSSPLPSSSWKFSPNSVLSSPSRSGLLLSDHPATPHNNTTTTDPLTYIAHGLHSWDSSANSGPPSFIRPPTANSPDRQHSTSLQVEIQAVTLPADGGIKEVEDDKGTHIVFALEVRLMSGRQWVIEKRYSDFIDLDDRMQKANAAGVRNLPFPKELLSFRGNTHGELDQCRLDLEKYVQGLLHMQPLKPILTFLAVDAHLASLDGNDRIQQQPKQVDMKNDDLAPDGSQDQSKAARQHLNRSSPSSSKPPAAPSGSDGVAVDAAAMSSETNAMSQATCRRKTSATTSGWGADTFNYTDTTIAKLQDAINSHELSAEDIVQHYLDVIDQLNHNGPQVNGVIETSPTALAIAQDYRNGGLLHGIPVLVKANIATSGDGLTACAGSSAMEGNIAPCDAVLVQKLRAAGAIVLGHANMVEWANWRSLTGKLDWSARGGLTKNPYVLTAPTSGSSSGSALTVAANMIPIAIGTETDGSIVSPASYVSIVGLKPTVGLVSRTGVIPISARQDSPGPMGRTVADVAIVLQAIAGFDPTDPASKDIPVPEYSQTYNALTSFKNVRVAVSKQAHDMTQNEFLSQAQVDAFNRGVDTLKALGADIVYAPYPNAAAIWTSNCELVALTTEFKVDVEAYLSTLAWKEGVTPMKTLQDIVEYNAAHPQTELHVLDQSLLLQSLNGPNQTSTAYLDALALCQDLAVTNGIEKYMKDTQADVIFALTATWSQGPNSPGYPAIAGWPILTVPLGYDHSVPFGVSFVTPKYHEEKLLQYGYMFEQATKMRVPPQFVPDNEAPQSPS
;
A
#
# COMPACT_ATOMS: atom_id res chain seq x y z
N MET A 1 61.72 5.18 7.31
CA MET A 1 62.44 3.89 7.24
C MET A 1 61.57 2.96 6.42
N SER A 2 62.03 2.35 5.33
CA SER A 2 63.23 2.62 4.51
C SER A 2 63.17 1.74 3.26
N GLU A 3 63.21 2.35 2.08
CA GLU A 3 63.60 1.68 0.84
C GLU A 3 64.78 2.44 0.23
N ASN A 4 65.60 1.73 -0.56
CA ASN A 4 67.00 2.09 -0.75
C ASN A 4 67.29 2.97 -1.97
N ASP A 5 68.38 3.71 -1.84
CA ASP A 5 69.00 4.58 -2.85
C ASP A 5 69.32 3.89 -4.17
N LYS A 6 69.38 4.69 -5.26
CA LYS A 6 70.70 5.07 -5.83
C LYS A 6 70.64 6.26 -6.79
N ASP A 7 71.71 7.06 -6.73
CA ASP A 7 72.03 8.21 -7.57
C ASP A 7 72.26 7.80 -9.05
N GLY A 8 72.16 8.64 -10.08
CA GLY A 8 72.89 9.90 -10.34
C GLY A 8 73.85 9.69 -11.54
N GLU A 9 74.22 10.64 -12.41
CA GLU A 9 74.03 12.10 -12.52
C GLU A 9 74.27 12.57 -13.99
N LYS A 10 73.57 13.63 -14.45
CA LYS A 10 74.04 14.73 -15.37
C LYS A 10 74.55 14.37 -16.82
N THR A 11 74.71 15.23 -17.85
CA THR A 11 74.53 16.68 -18.24
C THR A 11 74.76 16.79 -19.78
N VAL A 12 74.44 17.81 -20.60
CA VAL A 12 73.62 19.06 -20.58
C VAL A 12 73.58 19.71 -21.99
N ALA A 13 72.46 20.30 -22.44
CA ALA A 13 72.34 21.42 -23.43
C ALA A 13 70.83 21.76 -23.62
N ASP A 14 70.28 22.96 -23.33
CA ASP A 14 70.47 24.33 -23.89
C ASP A 14 69.98 24.50 -25.34
N THR A 15 69.25 25.55 -25.76
CA THR A 15 69.10 26.96 -25.29
C THR A 15 67.63 27.46 -25.33
N SER A 16 67.04 28.16 -24.33
CA SER A 16 67.06 29.61 -23.99
C SER A 16 66.46 30.55 -25.07
N ILE A 17 65.46 31.44 -24.81
CA ILE A 17 65.31 32.71 -24.02
C ILE A 17 63.76 32.96 -23.88
N GLY A 18 63.08 33.84 -23.10
CA GLY A 18 63.27 35.05 -22.24
C GLY A 18 62.03 36.01 -22.44
N THR A 19 61.69 37.07 -21.69
CA THR A 19 62.23 37.81 -20.52
C THR A 19 61.11 38.41 -19.63
N THR A 20 61.48 38.87 -18.42
CA THR A 20 60.70 39.47 -17.28
C THR A 20 59.99 40.82 -17.58
N VAL A 21 59.13 41.45 -16.73
CA VAL A 21 59.28 42.02 -15.34
C VAL A 21 57.90 42.41 -14.72
N SER A 22 57.79 42.53 -13.37
CA SER A 22 56.64 43.11 -12.61
C SER A 22 57.01 44.45 -11.91
N PRO A 23 56.10 45.42 -11.63
CA PRO A 23 55.55 45.59 -10.26
C PRO A 23 54.23 46.39 -10.03
N LYS A 24 53.63 46.21 -8.83
CA LYS A 24 52.85 47.14 -7.94
C LYS A 24 51.63 47.99 -8.41
N VAL A 25 50.78 48.25 -7.40
CA VAL A 25 49.47 48.96 -7.34
C VAL A 25 49.57 50.49 -7.41
N PRO A 26 48.54 51.18 -7.96
CA PRO A 26 47.92 52.35 -7.31
C PRO A 26 46.37 52.28 -7.21
N THR A 27 45.74 53.29 -6.57
CA THR A 27 44.35 53.25 -6.03
C THR A 27 43.47 54.46 -6.41
N SER A 28 42.22 54.48 -5.89
CA SER A 28 41.24 55.61 -5.80
C SER A 28 40.24 55.76 -6.97
N SER A 29 39.03 56.34 -6.80
CA SER A 29 38.48 57.11 -5.66
C SER A 29 36.94 57.01 -5.46
N SER A 30 36.51 56.95 -4.18
CA SER A 30 35.32 57.54 -3.48
C SER A 30 34.19 58.24 -4.27
N THR A 31 32.92 58.28 -3.80
CA THR A 31 32.38 58.82 -2.50
C THR A 31 31.00 58.23 -2.16
N ALA A 32 30.31 58.44 -1.01
CA ALA A 32 30.56 58.73 0.43
C ALA A 32 29.17 58.56 1.15
N PHE A 33 28.93 58.47 2.47
CA PHE A 33 29.48 59.13 3.68
C PHE A 33 29.27 58.24 4.95
N THR A 34 29.59 58.70 6.17
CA THR A 34 29.67 57.88 7.41
C THR A 34 29.12 58.62 8.67
N ILE A 35 29.13 57.93 9.84
CA ILE A 35 28.87 58.35 11.26
C ILE A 35 27.54 57.78 11.82
N GLY A 36 27.45 57.19 13.02
CA GLY A 36 28.47 56.90 14.06
C GLY A 36 27.91 56.14 15.29
N ASN A 37 28.76 55.81 16.27
CA ASN A 37 28.41 55.03 17.48
C ASN A 37 27.59 55.83 18.52
N THR A 38 26.80 55.14 19.36
CA THR A 38 26.88 55.24 20.85
C THR A 38 26.16 54.10 21.58
N GLU A 39 26.49 53.94 22.86
CA GLU A 39 26.01 52.91 23.81
C GLU A 39 24.55 53.14 24.28
N THR A 40 23.87 52.12 24.80
CA THR A 40 23.50 52.01 26.25
C THR A 40 22.58 50.82 26.55
N GLU A 41 22.80 50.19 27.71
CA GLU A 41 21.82 49.37 28.45
C GLU A 41 21.15 50.28 29.51
N PRO A 42 19.93 50.00 30.00
CA PRO A 42 19.87 49.29 31.30
C PRO A 42 18.64 48.39 31.57
N ASN A 43 18.86 47.48 32.52
CA ASN A 43 17.89 46.80 33.41
C ASN A 43 16.65 47.61 33.88
N ILE A 44 15.56 46.92 34.26
CA ILE A 44 15.00 46.91 35.65
C ILE A 44 13.84 45.90 35.87
N ASN A 45 13.97 45.18 36.99
CA ASN A 45 13.10 44.30 37.79
C ASN A 45 11.55 44.27 37.65
N GLY A 46 11.00 43.05 37.74
CA GLY A 46 10.01 42.63 38.77
C GLY A 46 8.55 42.40 38.35
N ALA A 47 7.66 41.80 39.17
CA ALA A 47 7.78 40.78 40.23
C ALA A 47 6.37 40.46 40.83
N ALA A 48 6.05 39.17 41.08
CA ALA A 48 4.82 38.68 41.76
C ALA A 48 3.45 38.97 41.05
N GLY A 49 2.36 38.25 41.33
CA GLY A 49 2.16 37.14 42.28
C GLY A 49 0.87 36.32 42.05
N ALA A 50 0.53 35.49 43.03
CA ALA A 50 -0.60 34.52 43.06
C ALA A 50 -2.00 35.21 43.22
N SER A 51 -3.18 34.55 43.31
CA SER A 51 -3.48 33.18 43.82
C SER A 51 -4.91 32.64 43.57
N SER A 52 -4.99 31.33 43.25
CA SER A 52 -5.87 30.28 43.87
C SER A 52 -7.43 30.24 43.78
N SER A 53 -7.96 29.00 43.94
CA SER A 53 -9.30 28.58 44.44
C SER A 53 -10.52 28.53 43.48
N SER A 54 -11.55 27.69 43.69
CA SER A 54 -11.62 26.20 43.86
C SER A 54 -13.07 25.66 43.99
N SER A 55 -13.36 24.46 43.46
CA SER A 55 -14.57 23.60 43.72
C SER A 55 -15.94 24.14 43.22
N SER A 56 -17.06 23.39 43.14
CA SER A 56 -17.42 22.03 43.62
C SER A 56 -18.49 21.32 42.73
N LEU A 57 -18.74 20.02 42.97
CA LEU A 57 -19.80 19.18 42.35
C LEU A 57 -21.14 19.21 43.11
N ALA A 58 -22.26 18.89 42.43
CA ALA A 58 -23.55 18.42 42.98
C ALA A 58 -24.42 17.74 41.90
N GLU A 59 -25.43 16.93 42.30
CA GLU A 59 -26.22 16.02 41.43
C GLU A 59 -27.77 16.24 41.53
N TYR A 60 -28.50 15.42 40.75
CA TYR A 60 -29.94 15.06 40.84
C TYR A 60 -31.03 16.02 40.30
N GLY A 61 -31.98 15.43 39.54
CA GLY A 61 -33.24 16.04 39.07
C GLY A 61 -33.76 15.33 37.80
N ALA A 62 -35.07 15.09 37.67
CA ALA A 62 -35.64 14.25 36.58
C ALA A 62 -37.04 14.68 36.11
N THR A 63 -37.51 14.00 35.05
CA THR A 63 -38.88 13.96 34.47
C THR A 63 -39.45 15.19 33.74
N ALA A 64 -39.97 14.92 32.53
CA ALA A 64 -41.15 15.51 31.86
C ALA A 64 -41.20 17.05 31.59
N ASP A 65 -41.91 17.55 30.58
CA ASP A 65 -42.87 16.91 29.67
C ASP A 65 -42.86 17.55 28.26
N PHE A 66 -43.58 16.96 27.29
CA PHE A 66 -43.70 17.48 25.92
C PHE A 66 -45.19 17.46 25.42
N MET A 67 -45.74 18.55 24.83
CA MET A 67 -47.02 18.65 24.04
C MET A 67 -47.00 19.51 22.70
N ASP A 68 -47.35 18.89 21.55
CA ASP A 68 -47.18 19.09 20.07
C ASP A 68 -46.76 20.40 19.32
N GLN A 69 -45.98 20.18 18.24
CA GLN A 69 -45.78 21.03 17.04
C GLN A 69 -45.20 20.20 15.85
N PRO A 70 -45.35 20.63 14.58
CA PRO A 70 -45.13 19.79 13.38
C PRO A 70 -43.70 19.25 13.16
N PRO A 71 -43.54 18.19 12.33
CA PRO A 71 -42.28 17.45 12.20
C PRO A 71 -41.08 18.30 11.79
N SER A 72 -39.98 18.13 12.51
CA SER A 72 -38.69 18.79 12.26
C SER A 72 -37.94 18.14 11.10
N HIS A 73 -37.51 18.93 10.11
CA HIS A 73 -36.73 18.43 8.96
C HIS A 73 -35.22 18.62 9.19
N ILE A 74 -34.42 17.56 9.03
CA ILE A 74 -32.96 17.68 8.96
C ILE A 74 -32.58 18.05 7.54
N LYS A 75 -32.28 19.33 7.30
CA LYS A 75 -31.93 19.87 5.99
C LYS A 75 -30.40 19.89 5.79
N LEU A 76 -29.86 18.86 5.15
CA LEU A 76 -28.47 18.92 4.64
C LEU A 76 -28.40 19.86 3.44
N VAL A 77 -27.30 20.63 3.38
CA VAL A 77 -26.90 21.44 2.22
C VAL A 77 -25.47 21.06 1.89
N ILE A 78 -25.27 20.20 0.89
CA ILE A 78 -23.94 19.72 0.50
C ILE A 78 -23.30 20.78 -0.43
N PRO A 79 -22.15 21.38 -0.07
CA PRO A 79 -21.48 22.35 -0.92
C PRO A 79 -20.88 21.67 -2.16
N VAL A 80 -20.98 22.34 -3.33
CA VAL A 80 -20.46 21.79 -4.61
C VAL A 80 -18.94 21.54 -4.56
N HIS A 81 -18.22 22.18 -3.64
CA HIS A 81 -16.79 21.96 -3.45
C HIS A 81 -16.44 20.57 -2.86
N GLU A 82 -17.40 19.82 -2.33
CA GLU A 82 -17.26 18.40 -2.00
C GLU A 82 -17.85 17.49 -3.09
N ALA A 83 -18.88 17.94 -3.82
CA ALA A 83 -19.44 17.22 -4.97
C ALA A 83 -18.43 17.08 -6.14
N ALA A 84 -17.39 17.93 -6.20
CA ALA A 84 -16.28 17.83 -7.14
C ALA A 84 -15.39 16.58 -6.96
N ARG A 85 -15.72 15.67 -6.03
CA ARG A 85 -15.05 14.37 -5.86
C ARG A 85 -15.70 13.22 -6.65
N GLU A 86 -16.84 13.46 -7.31
CA GLU A 86 -17.50 12.50 -8.21
C GLU A 86 -17.79 13.15 -9.58
N GLY A 87 -17.74 12.35 -10.66
CA GLY A 87 -17.65 12.82 -12.05
C GLY A 87 -18.93 13.43 -12.67
N LEU A 88 -19.45 14.52 -12.09
CA LEU A 88 -20.66 15.20 -12.54
C LEU A 88 -20.37 16.45 -13.40
N THR A 89 -20.11 16.25 -14.70
CA THR A 89 -20.05 17.36 -15.67
C THR A 89 -21.45 17.89 -16.00
N ALA A 90 -21.78 19.09 -15.55
CA ALA A 90 -23.00 19.79 -15.97
C ALA A 90 -22.91 20.25 -17.44
N VAL A 91 -23.93 19.98 -18.24
CA VAL A 91 -23.99 20.41 -19.66
C VAL A 91 -24.42 21.88 -19.76
N SER A 92 -23.49 22.76 -20.09
CA SER A 92 -23.73 24.19 -20.33
C SER A 92 -23.78 24.53 -21.83
N SER A 93 -24.78 24.03 -22.54
CA SER A 93 -24.98 24.36 -23.97
C SER A 93 -25.62 25.75 -24.14
N SER A 94 -24.80 26.80 -24.20
CA SER A 94 -25.25 28.15 -24.58
C SER A 94 -24.46 28.71 -25.77
N SER A 95 -25.13 28.83 -26.92
CA SER A 95 -24.66 29.53 -28.11
C SER A 95 -25.87 29.91 -28.99
N PRO A 96 -25.75 30.97 -29.82
CA PRO A 96 -26.67 32.09 -29.66
C PRO A 96 -27.86 32.12 -30.63
N LEU A 97 -28.92 32.82 -30.21
CA LEU A 97 -29.99 33.30 -31.08
C LEU A 97 -29.53 34.51 -31.91
N PRO A 98 -29.84 34.52 -33.22
CA PRO A 98 -30.14 35.74 -33.94
C PRO A 98 -31.60 35.80 -34.40
N SER A 99 -32.36 36.71 -33.80
CA SER A 99 -33.48 37.48 -34.37
C SER A 99 -34.49 36.86 -35.37
N SER A 100 -35.77 37.11 -35.07
CA SER A 100 -36.92 37.23 -36.00
C SER A 100 -37.64 35.93 -36.43
N SER A 101 -38.96 35.90 -36.69
CA SER A 101 -40.08 36.81 -36.31
C SER A 101 -41.48 36.20 -36.67
N TRP A 102 -42.58 36.77 -36.12
CA TRP A 102 -44.02 36.48 -36.43
C TRP A 102 -44.57 35.10 -35.94
N LYS A 103 -45.84 34.92 -35.51
CA LYS A 103 -46.84 35.80 -34.84
C LYS A 103 -48.04 34.96 -34.28
N PHE A 104 -48.78 35.53 -33.33
CA PHE A 104 -50.18 35.22 -32.91
C PHE A 104 -50.55 33.91 -32.16
N SER A 105 -50.67 34.06 -30.83
CA SER A 105 -51.92 33.96 -30.04
C SER A 105 -52.57 32.60 -29.65
N PRO A 106 -53.37 32.56 -28.54
CA PRO A 106 -53.66 31.33 -27.79
C PRO A 106 -55.16 30.99 -27.66
N ASN A 107 -55.49 29.93 -26.92
CA ASN A 107 -56.70 29.88 -26.09
C ASN A 107 -56.62 28.83 -24.95
N SER A 108 -57.44 29.00 -23.91
CA SER A 108 -57.45 28.17 -22.70
C SER A 108 -58.86 27.95 -22.13
N VAL A 109 -59.25 26.71 -21.85
CA VAL A 109 -60.52 26.31 -21.21
C VAL A 109 -60.27 24.98 -20.46
N LEU A 110 -60.92 24.51 -19.37
CA LEU A 110 -61.65 25.00 -18.18
C LEU A 110 -62.54 23.80 -17.70
N SER A 111 -62.86 23.72 -16.41
CA SER A 111 -64.01 23.02 -15.77
C SER A 111 -63.94 21.52 -15.36
N SER A 112 -64.71 21.23 -14.30
CA SER A 112 -65.07 19.94 -13.64
C SER A 112 -66.63 19.78 -13.70
N PRO A 113 -67.42 18.99 -12.90
CA PRO A 113 -67.16 18.05 -11.77
C PRO A 113 -68.08 16.76 -11.63
N SER A 114 -67.83 15.91 -10.60
CA SER A 114 -68.79 15.00 -9.87
C SER A 114 -69.29 13.69 -10.55
N ARG A 115 -70.08 12.73 -9.97
CA ARG A 115 -70.89 12.68 -8.70
C ARG A 115 -71.30 11.26 -8.17
N SER A 116 -71.12 11.01 -6.86
CA SER A 116 -71.90 10.21 -5.83
C SER A 116 -72.57 8.81 -6.02
N GLY A 117 -72.52 7.99 -4.95
CA GLY A 117 -73.43 6.85 -4.62
C GLY A 117 -72.79 5.79 -3.69
N LEU A 118 -72.93 5.81 -2.35
CA LEU A 118 -74.04 5.31 -1.47
C LEU A 118 -74.12 3.76 -1.37
N LEU A 119 -74.49 3.11 -0.25
CA LEU A 119 -75.14 3.59 0.99
C LEU A 119 -74.60 2.93 2.32
N LEU A 120 -75.34 2.00 2.96
CA LEU A 120 -75.15 1.36 4.30
C LEU A 120 -75.84 -0.04 4.29
N SER A 121 -75.83 -0.92 5.30
CA SER A 121 -75.56 -0.86 6.77
C SER A 121 -74.77 -2.12 7.26
N ASP A 122 -74.65 -2.58 8.52
CA ASP A 122 -75.35 -2.29 9.80
C ASP A 122 -74.51 -2.64 11.07
N HIS A 123 -75.12 -2.54 12.26
CA HIS A 123 -74.56 -2.73 13.63
C HIS A 123 -75.55 -3.54 14.52
N PRO A 124 -75.21 -4.07 15.73
CA PRO A 124 -74.34 -3.53 16.81
C PRO A 124 -73.25 -4.54 17.29
N ALA A 125 -72.51 -4.42 18.41
CA ALA A 125 -72.71 -3.62 19.63
C ALA A 125 -71.41 -3.12 20.33
N THR A 126 -71.31 -3.30 21.65
CA THR A 126 -70.57 -2.47 22.64
C THR A 126 -70.15 -3.32 23.86
N PRO A 127 -69.36 -2.84 24.86
CA PRO A 127 -68.85 -1.47 25.11
C PRO A 127 -67.29 -1.43 25.25
N HIS A 128 -66.59 -0.40 25.75
CA HIS A 128 -66.99 0.85 26.41
C HIS A 128 -66.00 2.02 26.15
N ASN A 129 -66.56 3.18 25.80
CA ASN A 129 -66.15 4.57 26.09
C ASN A 129 -64.68 5.10 26.08
N ASN A 130 -64.56 6.14 25.26
CA ASN A 130 -63.87 7.43 25.47
C ASN A 130 -62.45 7.64 24.93
N THR A 131 -62.41 8.19 23.72
CA THR A 131 -61.31 8.90 23.07
C THR A 131 -61.22 10.38 23.50
N THR A 132 -60.00 10.91 23.68
CA THR A 132 -59.66 12.34 23.51
C THR A 132 -58.17 12.47 23.14
N THR A 133 -57.81 13.45 22.32
CA THR A 133 -56.46 13.68 21.75
C THR A 133 -55.71 14.81 22.46
N THR A 134 -54.43 14.61 22.82
CA THR A 134 -53.45 15.64 23.22
C THR A 134 -51.98 15.16 23.07
N ASP A 135 -51.32 15.53 21.96
CA ASP A 135 -50.05 16.30 21.83
C ASP A 135 -48.67 15.85 22.44
N PRO A 136 -47.52 15.84 21.67
CA PRO A 136 -46.10 15.88 22.15
C PRO A 136 -45.09 16.92 21.49
N LEU A 137 -44.45 17.83 22.27
CA LEU A 137 -43.90 19.21 21.96
C LEU A 137 -42.78 19.43 20.91
N THR A 138 -42.40 20.71 20.82
CA THR A 138 -41.13 21.22 20.30
C THR A 138 -40.46 22.24 21.25
N TYR A 139 -39.17 22.05 21.57
CA TYR A 139 -38.29 23.10 22.10
C TYR A 139 -37.74 23.95 20.93
N ILE A 140 -37.69 25.28 21.04
CA ILE A 140 -37.20 26.13 19.93
C ILE A 140 -35.70 26.37 20.02
N ALA A 141 -35.00 26.16 18.91
CA ALA A 141 -33.69 26.76 18.63
C ALA A 141 -33.70 27.38 17.22
N HIS A 142 -33.37 28.67 17.10
CA HIS A 142 -33.19 29.31 15.79
C HIS A 142 -31.75 29.14 15.31
N GLY A 143 -31.55 28.44 14.19
CA GLY A 143 -30.22 28.28 13.60
C GLY A 143 -30.26 27.75 12.16
N LEU A 144 -29.87 28.60 11.20
CA LEU A 144 -29.36 28.13 9.92
C LEU A 144 -27.91 27.70 10.16
N HIS A 145 -27.64 26.40 10.09
CA HIS A 145 -26.31 25.84 10.28
C HIS A 145 -25.74 25.32 8.96
N SER A 146 -25.19 26.25 8.17
CA SER A 146 -24.16 25.91 7.19
C SER A 146 -22.92 25.39 7.93
N TRP A 147 -22.26 24.38 7.36
CA TRP A 147 -20.96 23.94 7.85
C TRP A 147 -19.91 25.02 7.56
N ASP A 148 -19.26 25.50 8.62
CA ASP A 148 -18.11 26.41 8.60
C ASP A 148 -17.03 25.80 9.51
N SER A 149 -15.80 25.72 9.03
CA SER A 149 -14.67 25.10 9.72
C SER A 149 -13.86 26.08 10.60
N SER A 150 -14.24 27.36 10.65
CA SER A 150 -13.43 28.45 11.21
C SER A 150 -13.92 29.01 12.57
N ALA A 151 -13.80 28.22 13.64
CA ALA A 151 -14.16 28.71 14.99
C ALA A 151 -13.26 28.20 16.13
N ASN A 152 -12.24 28.99 16.51
CA ASN A 152 -11.79 29.04 17.91
C ASN A 152 -11.10 30.36 18.29
N SER A 153 -11.30 30.81 19.54
CA SER A 153 -10.77 32.03 20.18
C SER A 153 -11.24 33.41 19.64
N GLY A 154 -11.16 34.44 20.51
CA GLY A 154 -11.89 35.72 20.41
C GLY A 154 -11.03 37.00 20.41
N PRO A 155 -11.65 38.20 20.56
CA PRO A 155 -11.26 39.40 19.78
C PRO A 155 -10.67 40.56 20.63
N PRO A 156 -10.22 41.68 20.01
CA PRO A 156 -11.16 42.77 19.68
C PRO A 156 -10.98 43.44 18.30
N SER A 157 -12.04 44.12 17.85
CA SER A 157 -12.25 44.75 16.52
C SER A 157 -11.68 46.18 16.35
N PHE A 158 -11.42 46.65 15.11
CA PHE A 158 -11.47 48.09 14.76
C PHE A 158 -11.85 48.44 13.28
N ILE A 159 -13.11 48.85 13.08
CA ILE A 159 -13.61 50.00 12.25
C ILE A 159 -13.40 50.09 10.71
N ARG A 160 -14.56 50.03 10.00
CA ARG A 160 -15.11 50.85 8.85
C ARG A 160 -15.32 50.26 7.42
N PRO A 161 -16.48 50.54 6.76
CA PRO A 161 -16.81 50.19 5.35
C PRO A 161 -17.08 51.46 4.46
N PRO A 162 -17.73 51.40 3.27
CA PRO A 162 -17.57 50.52 2.09
C PRO A 162 -17.44 51.31 0.75
N THR A 163 -17.08 50.65 -0.37
CA THR A 163 -17.45 50.92 -1.80
C THR A 163 -16.59 50.02 -2.72
N ALA A 164 -16.96 49.62 -3.95
CA ALA A 164 -18.25 49.50 -4.65
C ALA A 164 -18.13 48.56 -5.88
N ASN A 165 -19.26 47.98 -6.31
CA ASN A 165 -19.57 47.46 -7.66
C ASN A 165 -18.59 46.51 -8.40
N SER A 166 -18.98 45.23 -8.54
CA SER A 166 -19.43 44.71 -9.84
C SER A 166 -20.30 43.45 -9.65
N PRO A 167 -21.36 43.21 -10.45
CA PRO A 167 -22.22 42.03 -10.29
C PRO A 167 -21.93 40.94 -11.34
N ASP A 168 -21.49 39.77 -10.89
CA ASP A 168 -21.78 38.50 -11.57
C ASP A 168 -21.91 37.39 -10.52
N ARG A 169 -23.11 36.82 -10.39
CA ARG A 169 -23.36 35.68 -9.48
C ARG A 169 -23.48 34.41 -10.31
N GLN A 170 -22.46 33.57 -10.26
CA GLN A 170 -22.59 32.17 -10.65
C GLN A 170 -23.65 31.48 -9.77
N HIS A 171 -24.51 30.67 -10.38
CA HIS A 171 -25.44 29.82 -9.64
C HIS A 171 -24.71 28.60 -9.08
N SER A 172 -24.54 28.53 -7.75
CA SER A 172 -24.06 27.33 -7.07
C SER A 172 -25.25 26.40 -6.75
N THR A 173 -25.25 25.21 -7.34
CA THR A 173 -26.29 24.19 -7.17
C THR A 173 -25.89 23.15 -6.12
N SER A 174 -26.11 23.48 -4.84
CA SER A 174 -25.94 22.51 -3.75
C SER A 174 -27.01 21.41 -3.81
N LEU A 175 -26.62 20.15 -3.65
CA LEU A 175 -27.57 19.06 -3.46
C LEU A 175 -28.12 19.13 -2.03
N GLN A 176 -29.43 19.00 -1.87
CA GLN A 176 -30.11 19.09 -0.59
C GLN A 176 -30.90 17.81 -0.33
N VAL A 177 -30.59 17.16 0.79
CA VAL A 177 -31.20 15.90 1.21
C VAL A 177 -31.87 16.14 2.55
N GLU A 178 -33.18 15.90 2.58
CA GLU A 178 -34.02 16.01 3.78
C GLU A 178 -34.54 14.62 4.13
N ILE A 179 -33.94 14.00 5.15
CA ILE A 179 -34.43 12.74 5.72
C ILE A 179 -35.68 13.07 6.54
N GLN A 180 -36.78 12.40 6.24
CA GLN A 180 -38.07 12.53 6.93
C GLN A 180 -38.14 11.60 8.14
N ALA A 181 -37.70 10.35 7.97
CA ALA A 181 -37.72 9.34 9.02
C ALA A 181 -36.73 8.20 8.70
N VAL A 182 -36.34 7.47 9.75
CA VAL A 182 -35.81 6.10 9.63
C VAL A 182 -36.71 5.23 10.48
N THR A 183 -37.39 4.27 9.86
CA THR A 183 -38.40 3.40 10.49
C THR A 183 -38.14 1.94 10.18
N LEU A 184 -38.86 1.03 10.84
CA LEU A 184 -38.84 -0.38 10.48
C LEU A 184 -39.80 -0.68 9.32
N PRO A 185 -39.46 -1.60 8.40
CA PRO A 185 -40.39 -2.11 7.40
C PRO A 185 -41.65 -2.74 8.00
N ALA A 186 -42.77 -2.54 7.33
CA ALA A 186 -44.10 -2.97 7.78
C ALA A 186 -44.33 -4.50 7.77
N ASP A 187 -43.43 -5.27 7.16
CA ASP A 187 -43.45 -6.75 7.13
C ASP A 187 -42.80 -7.39 8.37
N GLY A 188 -42.20 -6.56 9.25
CA GLY A 188 -41.45 -7.01 10.42
C GLY A 188 -39.95 -6.78 10.31
N GLY A 189 -39.36 -6.67 9.11
CA GLY A 189 -37.96 -6.24 8.94
C GLY A 189 -36.89 -7.06 9.70
N ILE A 190 -37.17 -8.27 10.18
CA ILE A 190 -36.18 -9.21 10.72
C ILE A 190 -36.01 -10.34 9.71
N LYS A 191 -34.77 -10.63 9.32
CA LYS A 191 -34.44 -11.73 8.42
C LYS A 191 -33.39 -12.62 9.04
N GLU A 192 -33.57 -13.92 8.92
CA GLU A 192 -32.53 -14.91 9.18
C GLU A 192 -31.81 -15.17 7.86
N VAL A 193 -30.49 -14.99 7.87
CA VAL A 193 -29.60 -15.07 6.69
C VAL A 193 -28.48 -16.04 7.00
N GLU A 194 -28.28 -17.02 6.12
CA GLU A 194 -27.20 -18.00 6.22
C GLU A 194 -26.07 -17.62 5.26
N ASP A 195 -24.87 -17.42 5.79
CA ASP A 195 -23.63 -17.23 5.00
C ASP A 195 -22.56 -18.25 5.42
N ASP A 196 -21.38 -18.24 4.79
CA ASP A 196 -20.30 -19.20 5.03
C ASP A 196 -19.76 -19.22 6.48
N LYS A 197 -20.15 -18.24 7.31
CA LYS A 197 -19.81 -18.13 8.74
C LYS A 197 -20.96 -18.58 9.65
N GLY A 198 -22.12 -18.89 9.07
CA GLY A 198 -23.28 -19.50 9.71
C GLY A 198 -24.56 -18.66 9.58
N THR A 199 -25.57 -19.06 10.35
CA THR A 199 -26.87 -18.39 10.41
C THR A 199 -26.84 -17.16 11.31
N HIS A 200 -27.27 -16.02 10.77
CA HIS A 200 -27.20 -14.70 11.38
C HIS A 200 -28.54 -13.95 11.26
N ILE A 201 -28.88 -13.14 12.27
CA ILE A 201 -30.05 -12.25 12.22
C ILE A 201 -29.64 -10.88 11.67
N VAL A 202 -30.43 -10.41 10.70
CA VAL A 202 -30.27 -9.14 10.01
C VAL A 202 -31.52 -8.30 10.22
N PHE A 203 -31.33 -7.04 10.60
CA PHE A 203 -32.40 -6.06 10.79
C PHE A 203 -32.44 -5.11 9.59
N ALA A 204 -33.64 -4.91 9.05
CA ALA A 204 -33.91 -3.99 7.96
C ALA A 204 -34.43 -2.65 8.52
N LEU A 205 -33.89 -1.55 7.99
CA LEU A 205 -34.31 -0.18 8.29
C LEU A 205 -34.79 0.48 6.99
N GLU A 206 -36.00 1.02 6.98
CA GLU A 206 -36.50 1.88 5.92
C GLU A 206 -36.07 3.33 6.18
N VAL A 207 -35.33 3.93 5.26
CA VAL A 207 -34.99 5.35 5.27
C VAL A 207 -35.92 6.09 4.30
N ARG A 208 -36.64 7.09 4.77
CA ARG A 208 -37.60 7.88 3.98
C ARG A 208 -37.16 9.33 3.89
N LEU A 209 -37.22 9.91 2.69
CA LEU A 209 -36.92 11.31 2.42
C LEU A 209 -38.19 12.14 2.29
N MET A 210 -38.07 13.46 2.55
CA MET A 210 -39.12 14.45 2.28
C MET A 210 -39.52 14.53 0.79
N SER A 211 -38.71 13.96 -0.12
CA SER A 211 -39.06 13.80 -1.55
C SER A 211 -40.05 12.64 -1.82
N GLY A 212 -40.51 11.92 -0.79
CA GLY A 212 -41.35 10.73 -0.93
C GLY A 212 -40.61 9.48 -1.41
N ARG A 213 -39.29 9.57 -1.66
CA ARG A 213 -38.42 8.42 -1.92
C ARG A 213 -38.11 7.68 -0.62
N GLN A 214 -38.08 6.37 -0.71
CA GLN A 214 -37.79 5.44 0.40
C GLN A 214 -36.82 4.35 -0.08
N TRP A 215 -35.90 3.93 0.76
CA TRP A 215 -35.05 2.76 0.53
C TRP A 215 -34.92 1.92 1.80
N VAL A 216 -34.60 0.64 1.65
CA VAL A 216 -34.33 -0.26 2.78
C VAL A 216 -32.85 -0.59 2.81
N ILE A 217 -32.24 -0.47 3.98
CA ILE A 217 -30.88 -0.98 4.28
C ILE A 217 -30.99 -2.18 5.21
N GLU A 218 -30.04 -3.10 5.10
CA GLU A 218 -29.97 -4.30 5.93
C GLU A 218 -28.64 -4.32 6.71
N LYS A 219 -28.72 -4.62 8.01
CA LYS A 219 -27.60 -4.55 8.96
C LYS A 219 -27.61 -5.72 9.94
N ARG A 220 -26.45 -6.29 10.23
CA ARG A 220 -26.29 -7.27 11.32
C ARG A 220 -26.30 -6.52 12.66
N TYR A 221 -26.68 -7.18 13.76
CA TYR A 221 -26.62 -6.57 15.10
C TYR A 221 -25.22 -6.05 15.47
N SER A 222 -24.16 -6.72 15.01
CA SER A 222 -22.76 -6.26 15.14
C SER A 222 -22.54 -4.83 14.65
N ASP A 223 -23.23 -4.45 13.58
CA ASP A 223 -23.04 -3.17 12.89
C ASP A 223 -23.66 -2.03 13.72
N PHE A 224 -24.68 -2.34 14.53
CA PHE A 224 -25.26 -1.43 15.51
C PHE A 224 -24.37 -1.29 16.76
N ILE A 225 -23.65 -2.35 17.17
CA ILE A 225 -22.64 -2.26 18.25
C ILE A 225 -21.47 -1.36 17.81
N ASP A 226 -20.97 -1.56 16.59
CA ASP A 226 -19.93 -0.73 15.96
C ASP A 226 -20.40 0.74 15.83
N LEU A 227 -21.68 0.98 15.53
CA LEU A 227 -22.27 2.32 15.58
C LEU A 227 -22.30 2.91 16.99
N ASP A 228 -22.68 2.15 18.03
CA ASP A 228 -22.68 2.63 19.42
C ASP A 228 -21.26 2.98 19.89
N ASP A 229 -20.28 2.12 19.65
CA ASP A 229 -18.87 2.37 19.97
C ASP A 229 -18.33 3.62 19.26
N ARG A 230 -18.62 3.79 17.96
CA ARG A 230 -18.26 5.00 17.20
C ARG A 230 -18.91 6.26 17.77
N MET A 231 -20.20 6.21 18.11
CA MET A 231 -20.93 7.37 18.63
C MET A 231 -20.50 7.73 20.06
N GLN A 232 -20.13 6.76 20.90
CA GLN A 232 -19.56 7.02 22.22
C GLN A 232 -18.13 7.59 22.12
N LYS A 233 -17.26 7.01 21.27
CA LYS A 233 -15.92 7.55 20.98
C LYS A 233 -15.95 8.96 20.40
N ALA A 234 -16.94 9.28 19.57
CA ALA A 234 -17.10 10.61 18.99
C ALA A 234 -17.59 11.70 19.98
N ASN A 235 -18.15 11.33 21.14
CA ASN A 235 -18.74 12.25 22.12
C ASN A 235 -18.18 12.05 23.54
N ALA A 236 -16.85 12.13 23.66
CA ALA A 236 -16.13 12.14 24.94
C ALA A 236 -16.50 13.29 25.90
N ALA A 237 -17.40 14.20 25.50
CA ALA A 237 -17.90 15.33 26.29
C ALA A 237 -19.42 15.26 26.60
N GLY A 238 -20.01 14.06 26.58
CA GLY A 238 -21.35 13.82 27.12
C GLY A 238 -22.41 13.46 26.08
N VAL A 239 -22.35 12.22 25.58
CA VAL A 239 -23.54 11.55 25.04
C VAL A 239 -24.66 11.63 26.08
N ARG A 240 -25.83 12.19 25.72
CA ARG A 240 -27.04 11.96 26.52
C ARG A 240 -27.33 10.46 26.45
N ASN A 241 -27.38 9.76 27.58
CA ASN A 241 -27.56 8.31 27.65
C ASN A 241 -28.78 7.81 26.83
N LEU A 242 -28.55 7.52 25.55
CA LEU A 242 -29.45 6.73 24.71
C LEU A 242 -29.15 5.26 25.03
N PRO A 243 -30.09 4.52 25.62
CA PRO A 243 -29.83 3.14 26.03
C PRO A 243 -29.71 2.25 24.79
N PHE A 244 -28.48 1.88 24.44
CA PHE A 244 -28.25 0.81 23.47
C PHE A 244 -28.63 -0.54 24.11
N PRO A 245 -29.45 -1.40 23.45
CA PRO A 245 -30.01 -2.61 24.06
C PRO A 245 -28.98 -3.76 24.12
N LYS A 246 -27.95 -3.63 24.98
CA LYS A 246 -26.77 -4.53 25.08
C LYS A 246 -27.03 -5.97 25.52
N GLU A 247 -28.26 -6.31 25.91
CA GLU A 247 -28.59 -7.58 26.57
C GLU A 247 -28.67 -8.79 25.61
N LEU A 248 -28.66 -8.56 24.29
CA LEU A 248 -28.86 -9.59 23.26
C LEU A 248 -27.57 -10.04 22.55
N LEU A 249 -26.48 -10.16 23.31
CA LEU A 249 -25.19 -10.66 22.80
C LEU A 249 -25.21 -12.14 22.33
N SER A 250 -26.28 -12.88 22.59
CA SER A 250 -26.49 -14.25 22.08
C SER A 250 -27.85 -14.40 21.41
N PHE A 251 -27.87 -14.59 20.08
CA PHE A 251 -29.11 -14.72 19.29
C PHE A 251 -29.74 -16.12 19.32
N ARG A 252 -28.98 -17.16 19.69
CA ARG A 252 -29.48 -18.55 19.71
C ARG A 252 -30.34 -18.81 20.95
N GLY A 253 -31.65 -18.94 20.74
CA GLY A 253 -32.62 -19.35 21.77
C GLY A 253 -33.75 -18.35 22.04
N ASN A 254 -33.66 -17.14 21.49
CA ASN A 254 -34.63 -16.07 21.73
C ASN A 254 -35.94 -16.33 20.97
N THR A 255 -37.06 -15.90 21.54
CA THR A 255 -38.37 -15.96 20.89
C THR A 255 -38.57 -14.80 19.91
N HIS A 256 -39.53 -14.95 18.99
CA HIS A 256 -39.87 -13.93 18.00
C HIS A 256 -40.21 -12.57 18.64
N GLY A 257 -40.91 -12.57 19.79
CA GLY A 257 -41.26 -11.35 20.51
C GLY A 257 -40.07 -10.62 21.15
N GLU A 258 -39.04 -11.34 21.58
CA GLU A 258 -37.80 -10.75 22.11
C GLU A 258 -36.96 -10.12 20.98
N LEU A 259 -36.94 -10.75 19.80
CA LEU A 259 -36.32 -10.19 18.60
C LEU A 259 -37.07 -8.95 18.10
N ASP A 260 -38.41 -8.95 18.16
CA ASP A 260 -39.23 -7.78 17.83
C ASP A 260 -39.03 -6.60 18.80
N GLN A 261 -38.93 -6.86 20.10
CA GLN A 261 -38.63 -5.82 21.09
C GLN A 261 -37.24 -5.21 20.84
N CYS A 262 -36.23 -6.06 20.58
CA CYS A 262 -34.89 -5.61 20.19
C CYS A 262 -34.91 -4.69 18.97
N ARG A 263 -35.65 -5.11 17.93
CA ARG A 263 -35.81 -4.35 16.68
C ARG A 263 -36.40 -2.95 16.94
N LEU A 264 -37.45 -2.86 17.76
CA LEU A 264 -38.08 -1.59 18.14
C LEU A 264 -37.15 -0.68 18.96
N ASP A 265 -36.28 -1.24 19.78
CA ASP A 265 -35.34 -0.44 20.58
C ASP A 265 -34.12 0.01 19.77
N LEU A 266 -33.68 -0.77 18.76
CA LEU A 266 -32.69 -0.33 17.77
C LEU A 266 -33.23 0.79 16.85
N GLU A 267 -34.51 0.74 16.46
CA GLU A 267 -35.16 1.82 15.71
C GLU A 267 -35.11 3.14 16.50
N LYS A 268 -35.59 3.13 17.75
CA LYS A 268 -35.56 4.29 18.65
C LYS A 268 -34.14 4.80 18.89
N TYR A 269 -33.18 3.89 19.01
CA TYR A 269 -31.77 4.24 19.18
C TYR A 269 -31.24 5.02 17.96
N VAL A 270 -31.45 4.51 16.73
CA VAL A 270 -31.04 5.20 15.49
C VAL A 270 -31.79 6.53 15.30
N GLN A 271 -33.08 6.59 15.61
CA GLN A 271 -33.85 7.84 15.62
C GLN A 271 -33.29 8.86 16.63
N GLY A 272 -32.85 8.41 17.81
CA GLY A 272 -32.14 9.24 18.79
C GLY A 272 -30.79 9.73 18.27
N LEU A 273 -30.01 8.86 17.63
CA LEU A 273 -28.71 9.22 17.04
C LEU A 273 -28.83 10.32 15.97
N LEU A 274 -29.86 10.29 15.11
CA LEU A 274 -30.08 11.28 14.03
C LEU A 274 -30.18 12.74 14.51
N HIS A 275 -30.42 12.96 15.81
CA HIS A 275 -30.50 14.30 16.41
C HIS A 275 -29.19 14.73 17.10
N MET A 276 -28.13 13.93 17.01
CA MET A 276 -26.82 14.19 17.62
C MET A 276 -25.74 14.51 16.57
N GLN A 277 -24.66 15.16 17.02
CA GLN A 277 -23.45 15.37 16.24
C GLN A 277 -22.30 14.53 16.80
N PRO A 278 -21.30 14.13 15.99
CA PRO A 278 -21.24 14.32 14.53
C PRO A 278 -22.20 13.38 13.78
N LEU A 279 -22.89 13.89 12.75
CA LEU A 279 -23.78 13.07 11.91
C LEU A 279 -23.05 12.07 11.01
N LYS A 280 -21.75 12.27 10.72
CA LYS A 280 -20.99 11.49 9.73
C LYS A 280 -21.06 9.96 9.95
N PRO A 281 -20.85 9.40 11.17
CA PRO A 281 -20.96 7.95 11.39
C PRO A 281 -22.36 7.40 11.06
N ILE A 282 -23.41 8.18 11.33
CA ILE A 282 -24.80 7.80 11.10
C ILE A 282 -25.12 7.82 9.60
N LEU A 283 -24.67 8.85 8.87
CA LEU A 283 -24.82 8.93 7.41
C LEU A 283 -24.10 7.78 6.68
N THR A 284 -22.89 7.43 7.13
CA THR A 284 -22.14 6.26 6.65
C THR A 284 -22.86 4.95 6.99
N PHE A 285 -23.39 4.81 8.22
CA PHE A 285 -24.16 3.63 8.62
C PHE A 285 -25.43 3.46 7.75
N LEU A 286 -26.17 4.55 7.53
CA LEU A 286 -27.37 4.59 6.70
C LEU A 286 -27.09 4.49 5.18
N ALA A 287 -25.81 4.43 4.78
CA ALA A 287 -25.35 4.32 3.39
C ALA A 287 -25.91 5.42 2.45
N VAL A 288 -26.08 6.63 2.98
CA VAL A 288 -26.74 7.75 2.27
C VAL A 288 -26.01 8.08 0.95
N ASP A 289 -24.68 8.18 1.00
CA ASP A 289 -23.85 8.56 -0.15
C ASP A 289 -23.99 7.56 -1.32
N ALA A 290 -23.93 6.26 -1.00
CA ALA A 290 -24.11 5.18 -1.97
C ALA A 290 -25.53 5.17 -2.59
N HIS A 291 -26.55 5.54 -1.81
CA HIS A 291 -27.91 5.68 -2.36
C HIS A 291 -28.02 6.90 -3.29
N LEU A 292 -27.41 8.04 -2.95
CA LEU A 292 -27.40 9.23 -3.80
C LEU A 292 -26.73 8.95 -5.16
N ALA A 293 -25.58 8.30 -5.18
CA ALA A 293 -24.92 7.87 -6.42
C ALA A 293 -25.81 6.96 -7.30
N SER A 294 -26.64 6.10 -6.67
CA SER A 294 -27.59 5.24 -7.40
C SER A 294 -28.77 6.00 -8.03
N LEU A 295 -29.12 7.17 -7.49
CA LEU A 295 -30.22 8.00 -8.01
C LEU A 295 -29.81 8.77 -9.26
N ASP A 296 -28.61 9.37 -9.28
CA ASP A 296 -28.05 10.02 -10.47
C ASP A 296 -27.84 9.02 -11.63
N GLY A 297 -27.60 7.74 -11.33
CA GLY A 297 -27.61 6.66 -12.32
C GLY A 297 -28.99 6.43 -12.96
N ASN A 298 -30.07 6.43 -12.16
CA ASN A 298 -31.43 6.20 -12.65
C ASN A 298 -32.03 7.39 -13.41
N ASP A 299 -31.78 8.63 -12.98
CA ASP A 299 -32.27 9.83 -13.68
C ASP A 299 -31.56 10.05 -15.03
N ARG A 300 -30.37 9.45 -15.24
CA ARG A 300 -29.74 9.32 -16.57
C ARG A 300 -30.43 8.29 -17.47
N ILE A 301 -30.97 7.20 -16.91
CA ILE A 301 -31.66 6.14 -17.67
C ILE A 301 -33.03 6.62 -18.18
N GLN A 302 -33.77 7.40 -17.39
CA GLN A 302 -35.11 7.88 -17.79
C GLN A 302 -35.11 8.91 -18.94
N GLN A 303 -33.95 9.44 -19.34
CA GLN A 303 -33.85 10.47 -20.38
C GLN A 303 -33.68 9.92 -21.81
N GLN A 304 -33.73 8.60 -22.03
CA GLN A 304 -33.72 7.98 -23.37
C GLN A 304 -35.05 7.29 -23.73
N PRO A 305 -35.92 7.92 -24.54
CA PRO A 305 -37.17 7.30 -25.00
C PRO A 305 -37.01 6.63 -26.38
N LYS A 306 -36.93 5.29 -26.42
CA LYS A 306 -37.29 4.34 -27.53
C LYS A 306 -36.61 2.97 -27.33
N GLN A 307 -37.16 1.84 -27.76
CA GLN A 307 -38.52 1.51 -28.20
C GLN A 307 -38.73 0.00 -27.98
N VAL A 308 -39.91 -0.42 -27.51
CA VAL A 308 -40.25 -1.85 -27.39
C VAL A 308 -40.56 -2.42 -28.76
N ASP A 309 -40.08 -3.63 -29.05
CA ASP A 309 -40.78 -4.58 -29.90
C ASP A 309 -40.72 -5.98 -29.27
N MET A 310 -41.79 -6.77 -29.41
CA MET A 310 -41.99 -8.03 -28.68
C MET A 310 -42.15 -9.21 -29.66
N LYS A 311 -41.55 -10.35 -29.32
CA LYS A 311 -42.14 -11.66 -29.63
C LYS A 311 -41.56 -12.79 -28.79
N ASN A 312 -42.41 -13.78 -28.57
CA ASN A 312 -42.19 -14.96 -27.73
C ASN A 312 -41.62 -16.11 -28.59
N ASP A 313 -41.15 -17.18 -27.95
CA ASP A 313 -42.00 -18.36 -27.75
C ASP A 313 -41.38 -19.32 -26.70
N ASP A 314 -42.24 -20.07 -26.02
CA ASP A 314 -41.90 -20.93 -24.88
C ASP A 314 -41.44 -22.35 -25.31
N LEU A 315 -40.72 -23.06 -24.41
CA LEU A 315 -41.19 -24.30 -23.74
C LEU A 315 -40.06 -25.18 -23.15
N ALA A 316 -40.40 -25.85 -22.05
CA ALA A 316 -39.70 -26.96 -21.39
C ALA A 316 -40.79 -27.82 -20.67
N PRO A 317 -40.50 -28.82 -19.80
CA PRO A 317 -39.26 -29.56 -19.52
C PRO A 317 -39.44 -31.12 -19.48
N ASP A 318 -38.34 -31.87 -19.40
CA ASP A 318 -38.23 -33.26 -18.88
C ASP A 318 -36.73 -33.57 -18.63
N GLY A 319 -36.25 -34.28 -17.60
CA GLY A 319 -36.88 -34.74 -16.35
C GLY A 319 -36.14 -35.97 -15.75
N SER A 320 -36.61 -36.44 -14.59
CA SER A 320 -36.12 -37.59 -13.80
C SER A 320 -34.78 -37.44 -13.02
N GLN A 321 -34.60 -38.32 -12.03
CA GLN A 321 -33.54 -38.35 -11.00
C GLN A 321 -32.98 -39.79 -10.90
N ASP A 322 -31.79 -39.98 -10.31
CA ASP A 322 -31.64 -40.87 -9.13
C ASP A 322 -30.32 -40.62 -8.36
N GLN A 323 -30.10 -41.34 -7.24
CA GLN A 323 -29.09 -41.06 -6.22
C GLN A 323 -28.09 -42.20 -5.94
N SER A 324 -26.97 -41.82 -5.32
CA SER A 324 -26.44 -42.41 -4.06
C SER A 324 -25.18 -43.31 -4.03
N LYS A 325 -24.28 -42.91 -3.10
CA LYS A 325 -23.60 -43.71 -2.03
C LYS A 325 -22.53 -44.79 -2.35
N ALA A 326 -21.28 -44.38 -2.09
CA ALA A 326 -20.47 -44.80 -0.92
C ALA A 326 -19.62 -46.12 -0.89
N ALA A 327 -18.29 -45.90 -0.83
CA ALA A 327 -17.39 -46.25 0.29
C ALA A 327 -16.70 -47.64 0.48
N ARG A 328 -15.34 -47.53 0.58
CA ARG A 328 -14.39 -48.15 1.55
C ARG A 328 -13.74 -49.55 1.34
N GLN A 329 -12.39 -49.48 1.43
CA GLN A 329 -11.44 -50.36 2.16
C GLN A 329 -11.08 -51.77 1.63
N HIS A 330 -9.77 -52.04 1.55
CA HIS A 330 -9.08 -53.03 2.39
C HIS A 330 -7.54 -52.79 2.43
N LEU A 331 -6.82 -53.39 3.41
CA LEU A 331 -5.37 -53.26 3.62
C LEU A 331 -4.61 -54.57 3.38
N ASN A 332 -3.29 -54.51 3.13
CA ASN A 332 -2.31 -55.23 3.97
C ASN A 332 -0.83 -54.77 3.82
N ARG A 333 0.04 -55.22 4.75
CA ARG A 333 1.48 -54.88 4.86
C ARG A 333 2.39 -56.13 4.76
N SER A 334 3.68 -55.98 4.41
CA SER A 334 4.85 -56.63 5.08
C SER A 334 6.21 -56.34 4.40
N SER A 335 7.31 -56.58 5.13
CA SER A 335 8.74 -56.37 4.79
C SER A 335 9.60 -57.38 5.61
N PRO A 336 10.96 -57.38 5.67
CA PRO A 336 12.04 -56.88 4.76
C PRO A 336 13.23 -57.90 4.56
N SER A 337 14.34 -57.49 3.89
CA SER A 337 15.76 -57.57 4.37
C SER A 337 16.92 -58.12 3.47
N SER A 338 17.97 -57.29 3.30
CA SER A 338 19.43 -57.57 3.44
C SER A 338 20.35 -58.21 2.35
N SER A 339 21.61 -57.72 2.36
CA SER A 339 22.90 -58.29 1.87
C SER A 339 23.40 -57.99 0.42
N LYS A 340 24.71 -58.24 0.13
CA LYS A 340 25.60 -57.39 -0.73
C LYS A 340 26.67 -58.20 -1.57
N PRO A 341 27.70 -57.64 -2.26
CA PRO A 341 27.99 -57.95 -3.69
C PRO A 341 29.43 -58.46 -3.99
N PRO A 342 29.76 -58.71 -5.28
CA PRO A 342 30.73 -57.87 -6.01
C PRO A 342 30.19 -57.51 -7.44
N ALA A 343 30.89 -57.00 -8.47
CA ALA A 343 32.33 -56.79 -8.77
C ALA A 343 32.57 -55.60 -9.75
N ALA A 344 33.71 -55.56 -10.47
CA ALA A 344 34.13 -54.61 -11.52
C ALA A 344 34.85 -55.42 -12.67
N PRO A 345 35.50 -54.88 -13.77
CA PRO A 345 36.28 -53.62 -13.88
C PRO A 345 36.27 -52.83 -15.24
N SER A 346 36.96 -51.67 -15.27
CA SER A 346 37.67 -50.99 -16.42
C SER A 346 36.91 -50.56 -17.70
N GLY A 347 37.29 -49.49 -18.43
CA GLY A 347 38.30 -48.44 -18.19
C GLY A 347 38.64 -47.58 -19.45
N SER A 348 39.32 -46.43 -19.23
CA SER A 348 40.07 -45.55 -20.16
C SER A 348 39.44 -44.94 -21.44
N ASP A 349 39.34 -43.60 -21.43
CA ASP A 349 39.93 -42.60 -22.36
C ASP A 349 39.72 -42.65 -23.90
N GLY A 350 39.49 -41.46 -24.50
CA GLY A 350 39.63 -41.21 -25.95
C GLY A 350 39.02 -39.90 -26.45
N VAL A 351 39.85 -38.90 -26.81
CA VAL A 351 39.42 -37.59 -27.35
C VAL A 351 39.75 -37.49 -28.85
N ALA A 352 38.80 -37.02 -29.67
CA ALA A 352 39.07 -36.32 -30.94
C ALA A 352 37.84 -35.51 -31.43
N VAL A 353 38.10 -34.37 -32.06
CA VAL A 353 37.14 -33.53 -32.80
C VAL A 353 37.11 -33.92 -34.27
N ASP A 354 36.00 -33.64 -34.97
CA ASP A 354 36.05 -33.09 -36.34
C ASP A 354 34.75 -32.33 -36.70
N ALA A 355 34.73 -31.61 -37.84
CA ALA A 355 33.76 -30.53 -38.10
C ALA A 355 32.99 -30.60 -39.43
N ALA A 356 31.94 -29.77 -39.50
CA ALA A 356 31.25 -29.20 -40.68
C ALA A 356 30.47 -30.12 -41.65
N ALA A 357 29.18 -29.78 -41.87
CA ALA A 357 28.61 -29.39 -43.19
C ALA A 357 27.11 -29.01 -43.07
N MET A 358 26.58 -28.27 -44.06
CA MET A 358 25.17 -27.82 -44.12
C MET A 358 24.39 -28.53 -45.23
N SER A 359 23.09 -28.80 -45.02
CA SER A 359 22.07 -28.90 -46.08
C SER A 359 20.65 -28.72 -45.49
N SER A 360 19.67 -28.41 -46.35
CA SER A 360 18.36 -27.84 -45.98
C SER A 360 17.15 -28.75 -46.25
N GLU A 361 15.94 -28.22 -45.97
CA GLU A 361 14.59 -28.60 -46.47
C GLU A 361 13.68 -29.54 -45.64
N THR A 362 12.83 -28.88 -44.84
CA THR A 362 11.35 -29.04 -44.71
C THR A 362 10.64 -30.39 -44.46
N ASN A 363 9.85 -30.38 -43.37
CA ASN A 363 8.51 -30.97 -43.20
C ASN A 363 8.24 -32.48 -43.44
N ALA A 364 8.04 -33.20 -42.34
CA ALA A 364 6.87 -34.06 -42.16
C ALA A 364 6.52 -34.23 -40.66
N MET A 365 5.24 -34.14 -40.30
CA MET A 365 4.76 -34.55 -38.96
C MET A 365 4.71 -36.08 -38.86
N SER A 366 5.21 -36.63 -37.75
CA SER A 366 4.89 -38.00 -37.33
C SER A 366 5.00 -38.13 -35.81
N GLN A 367 4.01 -38.76 -35.17
CA GLN A 367 4.04 -39.03 -33.73
C GLN A 367 4.93 -40.23 -33.44
N ALA A 368 6.04 -40.02 -32.72
CA ALA A 368 6.93 -41.08 -32.27
C ALA A 368 7.09 -41.05 -30.74
N THR A 369 6.52 -42.03 -30.05
CA THR A 369 6.59 -42.19 -28.59
C THR A 369 8.00 -42.60 -28.15
N CYS A 370 8.86 -41.61 -27.90
CA CYS A 370 10.23 -41.85 -27.49
C CYS A 370 10.32 -42.39 -26.05
N ARG A 371 10.41 -43.73 -25.91
CA ARG A 371 10.77 -44.38 -24.65
C ARG A 371 12.17 -43.93 -24.22
N ARG A 372 12.26 -43.10 -23.18
CA ARG A 372 13.54 -42.78 -22.52
C ARG A 372 14.23 -44.08 -22.09
N LYS A 373 15.39 -44.40 -22.69
CA LYS A 373 16.33 -45.35 -22.10
C LYS A 373 17.08 -44.62 -20.98
N THR A 374 16.78 -44.95 -19.74
CA THR A 374 17.50 -44.44 -18.56
C THR A 374 18.89 -45.06 -18.47
N SER A 375 19.85 -44.50 -19.21
CA SER A 375 21.28 -44.76 -19.02
C SER A 375 21.74 -44.02 -17.77
N ALA A 376 21.61 -44.66 -16.60
CA ALA A 376 22.07 -44.11 -15.33
C ALA A 376 23.61 -44.21 -15.22
N THR A 377 24.33 -43.34 -15.92
CA THR A 377 25.72 -43.02 -15.59
C THR A 377 25.72 -42.27 -14.27
N THR A 378 25.98 -42.99 -13.18
CA THR A 378 26.24 -42.40 -11.87
C THR A 378 27.59 -41.69 -11.89
N SER A 379 27.59 -40.41 -12.26
CA SER A 379 28.58 -39.47 -11.73
C SER A 379 28.54 -39.57 -10.20
N GLY A 380 29.71 -39.62 -9.57
CA GLY A 380 29.79 -39.68 -8.12
C GLY A 380 29.35 -38.35 -7.53
N TRP A 381 28.15 -38.30 -6.95
CA TRP A 381 27.77 -37.20 -6.07
C TRP A 381 28.72 -37.24 -4.86
N GLY A 382 29.79 -36.45 -4.91
CA GLY A 382 30.40 -35.96 -3.68
C GLY A 382 29.29 -35.22 -2.93
N ALA A 383 29.07 -35.56 -1.66
CA ALA A 383 28.14 -34.79 -0.85
C ALA A 383 28.75 -33.39 -0.70
N ASP A 384 28.08 -32.38 -1.26
CA ASP A 384 28.55 -30.99 -1.20
C ASP A 384 28.76 -30.61 0.27
N THR A 385 29.98 -30.17 0.58
CA THR A 385 30.40 -29.79 1.93
C THR A 385 30.22 -28.29 2.19
N PHE A 386 29.87 -27.50 1.18
CA PHE A 386 29.66 -26.07 1.30
C PHE A 386 28.38 -25.77 2.09
N ASN A 387 28.46 -24.83 3.03
CA ASN A 387 27.30 -24.39 3.81
C ASN A 387 26.64 -23.15 3.19
N TYR A 388 25.58 -23.38 2.42
CA TYR A 388 24.75 -22.32 1.83
C TYR A 388 23.89 -21.55 2.86
N THR A 389 23.71 -22.09 4.08
CA THR A 389 22.85 -21.49 5.12
C THR A 389 23.43 -20.17 5.61
N ASP A 390 22.74 -19.07 5.37
CA ASP A 390 23.19 -17.71 5.65
C ASP A 390 24.61 -17.43 5.07
N THR A 391 24.90 -18.02 3.91
CA THR A 391 26.08 -17.67 3.12
C THR A 391 25.91 -16.29 2.48
N THR A 392 27.03 -15.64 2.15
CA THR A 392 27.10 -14.27 1.58
C THR A 392 27.66 -14.31 0.15
N ILE A 393 27.49 -13.23 -0.61
CA ILE A 393 28.06 -13.08 -1.96
C ILE A 393 29.57 -13.36 -1.93
N ALA A 394 30.29 -12.79 -0.96
CA ALA A 394 31.73 -12.96 -0.84
C ALA A 394 32.12 -14.44 -0.68
N LYS A 395 31.43 -15.22 0.17
CA LYS A 395 31.70 -16.65 0.34
C LYS A 395 31.41 -17.47 -0.92
N LEU A 396 30.33 -17.15 -1.65
CA LEU A 396 30.01 -17.81 -2.91
C LEU A 396 31.05 -17.49 -3.99
N GLN A 397 31.56 -16.26 -4.03
CA GLN A 397 32.65 -15.88 -4.93
C GLN A 397 33.98 -16.53 -4.53
N ASP A 398 34.30 -16.61 -3.23
CA ASP A 398 35.48 -17.35 -2.75
C ASP A 398 35.42 -18.84 -3.16
N ALA A 399 34.24 -19.47 -3.09
CA ALA A 399 34.04 -20.85 -3.55
C ALA A 399 34.21 -21.01 -5.08
N ILE A 400 33.70 -20.07 -5.88
CA ILE A 400 33.90 -20.05 -7.35
C ILE A 400 35.37 -19.82 -7.70
N ASN A 401 36.02 -18.84 -7.07
CA ASN A 401 37.40 -18.44 -7.31
C ASN A 401 38.43 -19.50 -6.87
N SER A 402 38.10 -20.30 -5.84
CA SER A 402 38.91 -21.44 -5.39
C SER A 402 38.58 -22.75 -6.10
N HIS A 403 37.53 -22.77 -6.92
CA HIS A 403 36.96 -23.96 -7.56
C HIS A 403 36.47 -25.04 -6.58
N GLU A 404 36.00 -24.62 -5.39
CA GLU A 404 35.19 -25.47 -4.50
C GLU A 404 33.79 -25.70 -5.08
N LEU A 405 33.21 -24.69 -5.72
CA LEU A 405 31.93 -24.74 -6.43
C LEU A 405 32.05 -24.10 -7.81
N SER A 406 31.16 -24.48 -8.74
CA SER A 406 30.91 -23.73 -9.97
C SER A 406 29.61 -22.90 -9.87
N ALA A 407 29.40 -22.01 -10.84
CA ALA A 407 28.11 -21.32 -10.98
C ALA A 407 26.95 -22.30 -11.26
N GLU A 408 27.21 -23.45 -11.89
CA GLU A 408 26.22 -24.50 -12.13
C GLU A 408 25.78 -25.15 -10.82
N ASP A 409 26.71 -25.51 -9.94
CA ASP A 409 26.41 -26.12 -8.62
C ASP A 409 25.57 -25.16 -7.77
N ILE A 410 25.94 -23.88 -7.73
CA ILE A 410 25.24 -22.84 -6.97
C ILE A 410 23.83 -22.61 -7.54
N VAL A 411 23.67 -22.56 -8.86
CA VAL A 411 22.35 -22.41 -9.51
C VAL A 411 21.48 -23.65 -9.29
N GLN A 412 22.02 -24.86 -9.41
CA GLN A 412 21.28 -26.09 -9.14
C GLN A 412 20.84 -26.18 -7.67
N HIS A 413 21.73 -25.84 -6.73
CA HIS A 413 21.39 -25.81 -5.30
C HIS A 413 20.19 -24.91 -5.02
N TYR A 414 20.20 -23.66 -5.52
CA TYR A 414 19.09 -22.74 -5.27
C TYR A 414 17.81 -23.12 -6.03
N LEU A 415 17.88 -23.78 -7.19
CA LEU A 415 16.70 -24.39 -7.83
C LEU A 415 16.09 -25.52 -6.99
N ASP A 416 16.92 -26.40 -6.44
CA ASP A 416 16.46 -27.52 -5.59
C ASP A 416 15.82 -27.02 -4.28
N VAL A 417 16.42 -26.00 -3.64
CA VAL A 417 15.86 -25.36 -2.44
C VAL A 417 14.56 -24.60 -2.75
N ILE A 418 14.46 -23.98 -3.93
CA ILE A 418 13.21 -23.37 -4.39
C ILE A 418 12.12 -24.44 -4.57
N ASP A 419 12.37 -25.54 -5.27
CA ASP A 419 11.37 -26.61 -5.41
C ASP A 419 10.93 -27.19 -4.04
N GLN A 420 11.90 -27.44 -3.16
CA GLN A 420 11.63 -27.94 -1.81
C GLN A 420 10.75 -27.00 -0.98
N LEU A 421 11.04 -25.69 -0.95
CA LEU A 421 10.34 -24.75 -0.06
C LEU A 421 9.12 -24.09 -0.68
N ASN A 422 9.14 -23.83 -1.99
CA ASN A 422 8.08 -23.15 -2.72
C ASN A 422 6.90 -24.07 -3.04
N HIS A 423 7.15 -25.35 -3.36
CA HIS A 423 6.12 -26.26 -3.86
C HIS A 423 5.91 -27.52 -3.01
N ASN A 424 6.99 -28.16 -2.54
CA ASN A 424 6.90 -29.51 -1.96
C ASN A 424 6.86 -29.57 -0.42
N GLY A 425 7.32 -28.52 0.28
CA GLY A 425 7.39 -28.44 1.75
C GLY A 425 6.40 -27.44 2.35
N PRO A 426 6.84 -26.37 3.05
CA PRO A 426 5.96 -25.39 3.68
C PRO A 426 5.09 -24.58 2.70
N GLN A 427 5.41 -24.62 1.39
CA GLN A 427 4.71 -23.90 0.32
C GLN A 427 4.65 -22.40 0.59
N VAL A 428 5.81 -21.76 0.68
CA VAL A 428 5.90 -20.32 1.00
C VAL A 428 5.53 -19.40 -0.16
N ASN A 429 5.39 -19.94 -1.38
CA ASN A 429 4.93 -19.26 -2.59
C ASN A 429 5.72 -17.99 -2.95
N GLY A 430 6.99 -17.90 -2.56
CA GLY A 430 7.87 -16.74 -2.78
C GLY A 430 8.44 -16.61 -4.19
N VAL A 431 8.39 -17.67 -5.00
CA VAL A 431 8.81 -17.68 -6.41
C VAL A 431 7.58 -17.94 -7.27
N ILE A 432 7.35 -17.11 -8.30
CA ILE A 432 6.18 -17.21 -9.18
C ILE A 432 6.48 -18.06 -10.42
N GLU A 433 7.73 -18.01 -10.90
CA GLU A 433 8.26 -18.83 -11.99
C GLU A 433 9.80 -18.83 -11.91
N THR A 434 10.45 -19.93 -12.31
CA THR A 434 11.91 -20.02 -12.48
C THR A 434 12.30 -19.90 -13.95
N SER A 435 13.51 -19.44 -14.23
CA SER A 435 14.01 -19.30 -15.61
C SER A 435 14.40 -20.67 -16.17
N PRO A 436 13.78 -21.15 -17.26
CA PRO A 436 14.19 -22.38 -17.94
C PRO A 436 15.59 -22.31 -18.58
N THR A 437 16.22 -21.12 -18.64
CA THR A 437 17.57 -20.95 -19.21
C THR A 437 18.67 -20.83 -18.15
N ALA A 438 18.35 -20.60 -16.87
CA ALA A 438 19.34 -20.25 -15.85
C ALA A 438 20.46 -21.29 -15.67
N LEU A 439 20.14 -22.59 -15.67
CA LEU A 439 21.15 -23.65 -15.53
C LEU A 439 22.08 -23.74 -16.75
N ALA A 440 21.55 -23.56 -17.96
CA ALA A 440 22.36 -23.53 -19.19
C ALA A 440 23.27 -22.28 -19.24
N ILE A 441 22.76 -21.13 -18.77
CA ILE A 441 23.57 -19.92 -18.58
C ILE A 441 24.71 -20.20 -17.58
N ALA A 442 24.45 -20.92 -16.49
CA ALA A 442 25.44 -21.28 -15.48
C ALA A 442 26.55 -22.22 -16.01
N GLN A 443 26.18 -23.22 -16.82
CA GLN A 443 27.12 -24.13 -17.50
C GLN A 443 28.10 -23.39 -18.42
N ASP A 444 27.57 -22.46 -19.23
CA ASP A 444 28.36 -21.63 -20.15
C ASP A 444 28.90 -20.34 -19.51
N TYR A 445 28.84 -20.19 -18.17
CA TYR A 445 29.21 -18.93 -17.52
C TYR A 445 30.71 -18.66 -17.56
N ARG A 446 31.12 -17.58 -18.22
CA ARG A 446 32.52 -17.10 -18.31
C ARG A 446 32.70 -15.61 -17.96
N ASN A 447 31.63 -14.92 -17.52
CA ASN A 447 31.61 -13.47 -17.33
C ASN A 447 31.97 -13.08 -15.89
N GLY A 448 33.16 -12.56 -15.64
CA GLY A 448 33.54 -12.00 -14.33
C GLY A 448 32.78 -10.69 -14.00
N GLY A 449 32.77 -10.31 -12.72
CA GLY A 449 32.15 -9.07 -12.22
C GLY A 449 31.80 -9.13 -10.74
N LEU A 450 31.24 -8.04 -10.19
CA LEU A 450 30.85 -7.91 -8.76
C LEU A 450 29.87 -8.98 -8.27
N LEU A 451 29.14 -9.62 -9.17
CA LEU A 451 28.13 -10.65 -8.90
C LEU A 451 28.41 -11.96 -9.67
N HIS A 452 29.66 -12.21 -10.09
CA HIS A 452 30.04 -13.39 -10.90
C HIS A 452 29.43 -14.70 -10.39
N GLY A 453 28.59 -15.32 -11.22
CA GLY A 453 27.94 -16.61 -10.94
C GLY A 453 26.84 -16.58 -9.87
N ILE A 454 26.51 -15.42 -9.31
CA ILE A 454 25.54 -15.28 -8.23
C ILE A 454 24.10 -15.30 -8.80
N PRO A 455 23.24 -16.23 -8.36
CA PRO A 455 21.84 -16.22 -8.76
C PRO A 455 21.05 -15.14 -8.03
N VAL A 456 20.13 -14.50 -8.75
CA VAL A 456 19.26 -13.43 -8.24
C VAL A 456 17.82 -13.67 -8.69
N LEU A 457 16.86 -13.43 -7.79
CA LEU A 457 15.44 -13.30 -8.14
C LEU A 457 15.10 -11.82 -8.31
N VAL A 458 14.38 -11.46 -9.37
CA VAL A 458 13.81 -10.11 -9.52
C VAL A 458 12.30 -10.16 -9.30
N LYS A 459 11.72 -9.16 -8.64
CA LYS A 459 10.28 -9.09 -8.39
C LYS A 459 9.49 -9.16 -9.70
N ALA A 460 8.35 -9.85 -9.71
CA ALA A 460 7.54 -10.11 -10.92
C ALA A 460 6.96 -8.88 -11.65
N ASN A 461 7.30 -7.65 -11.24
CA ASN A 461 7.03 -6.42 -11.97
C ASN A 461 8.26 -5.85 -12.71
N ILE A 462 9.38 -6.57 -12.77
CA ILE A 462 10.62 -6.15 -13.43
C ILE A 462 10.79 -6.93 -14.74
N ALA A 463 11.00 -6.23 -15.86
CA ALA A 463 11.13 -6.84 -17.18
C ALA A 463 12.44 -7.63 -17.37
N THR A 464 12.29 -8.78 -18.01
CA THR A 464 13.36 -9.71 -18.42
C THR A 464 13.07 -10.19 -19.83
N SER A 465 14.10 -10.49 -20.61
CA SER A 465 14.02 -10.89 -22.02
C SER A 465 14.95 -12.06 -22.32
N GLY A 466 14.58 -12.91 -23.28
CA GLY A 466 15.32 -14.14 -23.63
C GLY A 466 15.20 -15.29 -22.62
N ASP A 467 14.90 -15.02 -21.34
CA ASP A 467 14.81 -16.04 -20.28
C ASP A 467 13.55 -16.92 -20.35
N GLY A 468 12.49 -16.47 -21.04
CA GLY A 468 11.17 -17.12 -21.08
C GLY A 468 10.20 -16.73 -19.94
N LEU A 469 10.68 -15.91 -18.99
CA LEU A 469 9.93 -15.33 -17.88
C LEU A 469 8.88 -14.29 -18.34
N THR A 470 7.86 -14.02 -17.51
CA THR A 470 6.81 -13.02 -17.78
C THR A 470 6.71 -11.99 -16.65
N ALA A 471 7.05 -10.72 -16.92
CA ALA A 471 6.82 -9.63 -15.97
C ALA A 471 5.30 -9.35 -15.90
N CYS A 472 4.65 -9.81 -14.84
CA CYS A 472 3.20 -9.93 -14.74
C CYS A 472 2.55 -9.10 -13.62
N ALA A 473 3.35 -8.44 -12.77
CA ALA A 473 2.90 -7.77 -11.54
C ALA A 473 2.06 -8.66 -10.59
N GLY A 474 2.14 -9.99 -10.74
CA GLY A 474 1.35 -10.98 -10.02
C GLY A 474 0.02 -11.39 -10.68
N SER A 475 -0.49 -10.65 -11.68
CA SER A 475 -1.82 -10.86 -12.25
C SER A 475 -1.83 -11.76 -13.49
N SER A 476 -2.91 -12.52 -13.66
CA SER A 476 -3.13 -13.41 -14.80
C SER A 476 -3.41 -12.63 -16.09
N ALA A 477 -3.94 -11.41 -15.98
CA ALA A 477 -4.19 -10.50 -17.11
C ALA A 477 -2.93 -10.22 -17.95
N MET A 478 -1.76 -10.29 -17.31
CA MET A 478 -0.47 -10.01 -17.93
C MET A 478 0.21 -11.25 -18.53
N GLU A 479 -0.41 -12.43 -18.47
CA GLU A 479 0.20 -13.64 -19.02
C GLU A 479 0.38 -13.55 -20.54
N GLY A 480 1.55 -14.01 -21.00
CA GLY A 480 1.89 -13.95 -22.42
C GLY A 480 2.24 -12.57 -22.98
N ASN A 481 2.42 -11.53 -22.14
CA ASN A 481 3.12 -10.33 -22.59
C ASN A 481 4.61 -10.62 -22.88
N ILE A 482 5.23 -9.75 -23.66
CA ILE A 482 6.63 -9.83 -24.10
C ILE A 482 7.23 -8.42 -23.96
N ALA A 483 8.14 -8.24 -23.00
CA ALA A 483 8.91 -7.02 -22.87
C ALA A 483 9.88 -6.85 -24.06
N PRO A 484 10.09 -5.61 -24.55
CA PRO A 484 10.96 -5.37 -25.71
C PRO A 484 12.46 -5.60 -25.40
N CYS A 485 12.85 -5.52 -24.12
CA CYS A 485 14.19 -5.82 -23.62
C CYS A 485 14.15 -6.04 -22.09
N ASP A 486 15.28 -6.48 -21.53
CA ASP A 486 15.54 -6.45 -20.09
C ASP A 486 15.37 -5.03 -19.53
N ALA A 487 14.81 -4.92 -18.31
CA ALA A 487 14.88 -3.69 -17.54
C ALA A 487 16.34 -3.25 -17.34
N VAL A 488 16.61 -1.94 -17.29
CA VAL A 488 17.99 -1.43 -17.27
C VAL A 488 18.77 -1.92 -16.03
N LEU A 489 18.09 -2.13 -14.90
CA LEU A 489 18.70 -2.77 -13.72
C LEU A 489 19.08 -4.24 -13.96
N VAL A 490 18.35 -4.98 -14.79
CA VAL A 490 18.64 -6.39 -15.13
C VAL A 490 19.80 -6.47 -16.12
N GLN A 491 19.86 -5.56 -17.10
CA GLN A 491 21.03 -5.41 -17.98
C GLN A 491 22.30 -5.18 -17.16
N LYS A 492 22.23 -4.30 -16.16
CA LYS A 492 23.31 -4.03 -15.20
C LYS A 492 23.65 -5.26 -14.34
N LEU A 493 22.67 -6.00 -13.80
CA LEU A 493 22.90 -7.25 -13.07
C LEU A 493 23.67 -8.29 -13.91
N ARG A 494 23.25 -8.54 -15.15
CA ARG A 494 23.95 -9.47 -16.06
C ARG A 494 25.35 -8.98 -16.39
N ALA A 495 25.53 -7.69 -16.64
CA ALA A 495 26.85 -7.08 -16.90
C ALA A 495 27.78 -7.15 -15.67
N ALA A 496 27.22 -7.15 -14.46
CA ALA A 496 27.95 -7.36 -13.21
C ALA A 496 28.25 -8.84 -12.90
N GLY A 497 27.78 -9.79 -13.71
CA GLY A 497 28.08 -11.23 -13.55
C GLY A 497 26.96 -12.07 -12.92
N ALA A 498 25.78 -11.51 -12.66
CA ALA A 498 24.67 -12.22 -12.03
C ALA A 498 23.88 -13.12 -13.01
N ILE A 499 23.17 -14.12 -12.48
CA ILE A 499 22.28 -15.02 -13.21
C ILE A 499 20.83 -14.82 -12.72
N VAL A 500 19.91 -14.44 -13.60
CA VAL A 500 18.49 -14.30 -13.24
C VAL A 500 17.88 -15.70 -13.09
N LEU A 501 17.58 -16.10 -11.85
CA LEU A 501 17.06 -17.44 -11.53
C LEU A 501 15.56 -17.56 -11.78
N GLY A 502 14.83 -16.44 -11.81
CA GLY A 502 13.39 -16.40 -11.97
C GLY A 502 12.76 -15.11 -11.44
N HIS A 503 11.43 -15.11 -11.40
CA HIS A 503 10.66 -14.03 -10.79
C HIS A 503 10.22 -14.39 -9.37
N ALA A 504 10.46 -13.46 -8.44
CA ALA A 504 9.89 -13.52 -7.10
C ALA A 504 8.41 -13.07 -7.13
N ASN A 505 7.57 -13.77 -6.37
CA ASN A 505 6.17 -13.40 -6.15
C ASN A 505 6.09 -12.05 -5.42
N MET A 506 4.93 -11.41 -5.51
CA MET A 506 4.67 -10.07 -4.97
C MET A 506 3.19 -9.91 -4.63
N VAL A 507 2.90 -8.94 -3.79
CA VAL A 507 1.52 -8.45 -3.63
C VAL A 507 1.13 -7.72 -4.90
N GLU A 508 -0.01 -8.10 -5.44
CA GLU A 508 -0.38 -7.86 -6.83
C GLU A 508 -0.54 -6.38 -7.20
N TRP A 509 -0.19 -6.02 -8.44
CA TRP A 509 -0.09 -4.63 -8.91
C TRP A 509 0.72 -3.74 -7.94
N ALA A 510 1.75 -4.36 -7.34
CA ALA A 510 2.58 -3.79 -6.28
C ALA A 510 1.79 -3.27 -5.07
N ASN A 511 0.69 -3.96 -4.74
CA ASN A 511 -0.35 -3.63 -3.74
C ASN A 511 -1.31 -2.48 -4.16
N TRP A 512 -1.23 -1.95 -5.38
CA TRP A 512 -2.14 -0.91 -5.88
C TRP A 512 -3.47 -1.46 -6.43
N ARG A 513 -4.04 -2.47 -5.75
CA ARG A 513 -5.21 -3.22 -6.24
C ARG A 513 -6.50 -2.98 -5.43
N SER A 514 -6.44 -3.08 -4.09
CA SER A 514 -7.64 -3.09 -3.23
C SER A 514 -7.54 -2.10 -2.06
N LEU A 515 -8.66 -1.44 -1.75
CA LEU A 515 -8.88 -0.67 -0.51
C LEU A 515 -9.45 -1.54 0.62
N THR A 516 -10.20 -2.59 0.30
CA THR A 516 -11.08 -3.29 1.25
C THR A 516 -10.42 -4.50 1.91
N GLY A 517 -9.41 -5.10 1.26
CA GLY A 517 -8.64 -6.22 1.78
C GLY A 517 -7.13 -5.94 1.75
N LYS A 518 -6.39 -6.56 2.69
CA LYS A 518 -4.92 -6.58 2.72
C LYS A 518 -4.45 -8.01 2.96
N LEU A 519 -3.91 -8.64 1.93
CA LEU A 519 -3.36 -10.00 1.97
C LEU A 519 -2.11 -10.03 1.09
N ASP A 520 -1.07 -10.77 1.52
CA ASP A 520 0.20 -10.81 0.81
C ASP A 520 0.14 -11.79 -0.39
N TRP A 521 -0.70 -11.47 -1.37
CA TRP A 521 -1.23 -12.39 -2.40
C TRP A 521 -1.17 -11.82 -3.83
N SER A 522 -1.14 -12.72 -4.81
CA SER A 522 -1.46 -12.43 -6.23
C SER A 522 -2.20 -13.60 -6.91
N ALA A 523 -2.93 -13.34 -8.00
CA ALA A 523 -3.72 -14.34 -8.70
C ALA A 523 -2.85 -15.46 -9.33
N ARG A 524 -1.68 -15.09 -9.87
CA ARG A 524 -0.73 -16.02 -10.48
C ARG A 524 0.17 -16.72 -9.45
N GLY A 525 0.56 -16.03 -8.38
CA GLY A 525 1.52 -16.55 -7.39
C GLY A 525 0.91 -17.11 -6.11
N GLY A 526 -0.36 -16.84 -5.83
CA GLY A 526 -1.03 -17.23 -4.59
C GLY A 526 -0.56 -16.42 -3.37
N LEU A 527 -0.98 -16.88 -2.19
CA LEU A 527 -0.65 -16.25 -0.90
C LEU A 527 0.78 -16.60 -0.47
N THR A 528 1.62 -15.58 -0.31
CA THR A 528 2.96 -15.75 0.28
C THR A 528 2.87 -16.03 1.79
N LYS A 529 3.82 -16.80 2.34
CA LYS A 529 3.87 -17.15 3.78
C LYS A 529 5.16 -16.69 4.40
N ASN A 530 5.09 -16.15 5.61
CA ASN A 530 6.28 -15.75 6.36
C ASN A 530 7.05 -16.99 6.85
N PRO A 531 8.35 -17.13 6.53
CA PRO A 531 9.11 -18.34 6.85
C PRO A 531 9.44 -18.47 8.35
N TYR A 532 9.21 -17.45 9.17
CA TYR A 532 9.37 -17.55 10.63
C TYR A 532 8.15 -18.19 11.28
N VAL A 533 6.95 -17.70 10.93
CA VAL A 533 5.65 -18.18 11.41
C VAL A 533 4.71 -18.24 10.20
N LEU A 534 4.28 -19.43 9.77
CA LEU A 534 3.68 -19.65 8.44
C LEU A 534 2.30 -18.98 8.22
N THR A 535 1.66 -18.47 9.27
CA THR A 535 0.41 -17.68 9.23
C THR A 535 0.61 -16.18 9.43
N ALA A 536 1.82 -15.74 9.83
CA ALA A 536 2.13 -14.33 9.94
C ALA A 536 2.25 -13.69 8.55
N PRO A 537 1.90 -12.40 8.39
CA PRO A 537 2.11 -11.69 7.14
C PRO A 537 3.59 -11.62 6.78
N THR A 538 3.91 -11.66 5.48
CA THR A 538 5.22 -11.25 4.97
C THR A 538 5.32 -9.73 4.86
N SER A 539 4.18 -9.03 4.89
CA SER A 539 4.05 -7.68 4.34
C SER A 539 4.42 -7.65 2.84
N GLY A 540 4.39 -6.47 2.23
CA GLY A 540 4.51 -6.33 0.79
C GLY A 540 4.76 -4.89 0.35
N SER A 541 4.87 -4.62 -0.95
CA SER A 541 4.56 -5.56 -2.04
C SER A 541 5.69 -6.49 -2.51
N SER A 542 6.95 -6.31 -2.10
CA SER A 542 8.06 -7.22 -2.49
C SER A 542 8.13 -8.49 -1.60
N SER A 543 6.98 -9.12 -1.33
CA SER A 543 6.83 -10.24 -0.39
C SER A 543 7.72 -11.44 -0.73
N GLY A 544 7.65 -11.94 -1.96
CA GLY A 544 8.46 -13.05 -2.43
C GLY A 544 9.96 -12.74 -2.45
N SER A 545 10.33 -11.53 -2.89
CA SER A 545 11.75 -11.08 -2.91
C SER A 545 12.35 -11.09 -1.49
N ALA A 546 11.56 -10.69 -0.49
CA ALA A 546 12.02 -10.73 0.89
C ALA A 546 12.07 -12.16 1.45
N LEU A 547 10.97 -12.91 1.33
CA LEU A 547 10.84 -14.20 2.01
C LEU A 547 11.80 -15.25 1.45
N THR A 548 12.13 -15.20 0.16
CA THR A 548 13.09 -16.12 -0.48
C THR A 548 14.51 -15.89 0.03
N VAL A 549 14.95 -14.63 0.16
CA VAL A 549 16.23 -14.25 0.75
C VAL A 549 16.32 -14.69 2.21
N ALA A 550 15.23 -14.51 2.97
CA ALA A 550 15.15 -14.90 4.38
C ALA A 550 15.24 -16.42 4.59
N ALA A 551 14.52 -17.17 3.75
CA ALA A 551 14.44 -18.64 3.76
C ALA A 551 15.66 -19.34 3.13
N ASN A 552 16.70 -18.62 2.73
CA ASN A 552 17.86 -19.12 1.99
C ASN A 552 17.51 -19.82 0.65
N MET A 553 16.39 -19.44 0.02
CA MET A 553 16.02 -19.89 -1.34
C MET A 553 16.80 -19.15 -2.44
N ILE A 554 17.45 -18.03 -2.10
CA ILE A 554 18.27 -17.21 -3.00
C ILE A 554 19.29 -16.44 -2.14
N PRO A 555 20.49 -16.05 -2.63
CA PRO A 555 21.39 -15.19 -1.87
C PRO A 555 20.90 -13.73 -1.82
N ILE A 556 20.33 -13.24 -2.92
CA ILE A 556 19.88 -11.85 -3.09
C ILE A 556 18.60 -11.79 -3.95
N ALA A 557 17.82 -10.73 -3.75
CA ALA A 557 16.69 -10.41 -4.62
C ALA A 557 16.60 -8.91 -4.89
N ILE A 558 15.89 -8.53 -5.95
CA ILE A 558 15.46 -7.15 -6.20
C ILE A 558 13.98 -7.01 -5.83
N GLY A 559 13.66 -5.96 -5.09
CA GLY A 559 12.29 -5.49 -4.84
C GLY A 559 12.02 -4.13 -5.48
N THR A 560 10.79 -3.63 -5.33
CA THR A 560 10.42 -2.27 -5.75
C THR A 560 9.58 -1.59 -4.67
N GLU A 561 9.81 -0.29 -4.45
CA GLU A 561 9.08 0.51 -3.48
C GLU A 561 8.57 1.83 -4.04
N THR A 562 7.28 2.07 -3.82
CA THR A 562 6.57 3.35 -3.99
C THR A 562 6.40 4.02 -2.62
N ASP A 563 5.82 3.29 -1.66
CA ASP A 563 6.02 3.44 -0.20
C ASP A 563 6.04 2.03 0.44
N GLY A 564 6.88 1.86 1.47
CA GLY A 564 7.06 0.67 2.31
C GLY A 564 7.43 -0.67 1.64
N SER A 565 7.30 -0.81 0.32
CA SER A 565 7.23 -2.08 -0.38
C SER A 565 8.53 -2.86 -0.58
N ILE A 566 9.69 -2.32 -0.19
CA ILE A 566 10.96 -3.04 0.04
C ILE A 566 11.19 -3.17 1.55
N VAL A 567 11.13 -2.05 2.28
CA VAL A 567 11.58 -2.02 3.68
C VAL A 567 10.61 -2.69 4.65
N SER A 568 9.30 -2.61 4.43
CA SER A 568 8.29 -3.33 5.22
C SER A 568 8.45 -4.85 5.07
N PRO A 569 8.41 -5.46 3.87
CA PRO A 569 8.60 -6.90 3.76
C PRO A 569 9.97 -7.37 4.24
N ALA A 570 11.05 -6.61 4.02
CA ALA A 570 12.37 -6.93 4.59
C ALA A 570 12.38 -6.95 6.13
N SER A 571 11.73 -5.98 6.76
CA SER A 571 11.52 -5.92 8.22
C SER A 571 10.77 -7.14 8.75
N TYR A 572 9.70 -7.57 8.07
CA TYR A 572 8.85 -8.69 8.49
C TYR A 572 9.49 -10.08 8.34
N VAL A 573 10.62 -10.21 7.65
CA VAL A 573 11.33 -11.50 7.47
C VAL A 573 12.81 -11.47 7.90
N SER A 574 13.20 -10.50 8.74
CA SER A 574 14.55 -10.40 9.32
C SER A 574 15.67 -10.42 8.26
N ILE A 575 15.56 -9.54 7.25
CA ILE A 575 16.62 -9.29 6.26
C ILE A 575 16.90 -7.79 6.14
N VAL A 576 17.92 -7.46 5.36
CA VAL A 576 18.25 -6.09 4.97
C VAL A 576 17.55 -5.75 3.66
N GLY A 577 16.93 -4.56 3.60
CA GLY A 577 16.30 -4.04 2.39
C GLY A 577 16.60 -2.56 2.22
N LEU A 578 17.06 -2.17 1.04
CA LEU A 578 17.38 -0.77 0.71
C LEU A 578 16.46 -0.28 -0.39
N LYS A 579 15.66 0.77 -0.12
CA LYS A 579 15.08 1.61 -1.15
C LYS A 579 16.06 2.76 -1.43
N PRO A 580 16.61 2.91 -2.63
CA PRO A 580 17.51 4.02 -2.93
C PRO A 580 16.75 5.35 -3.12
N THR A 581 17.51 6.40 -3.39
CA THR A 581 16.99 7.68 -3.89
C THR A 581 16.28 7.45 -5.22
N VAL A 582 15.11 8.08 -5.41
CA VAL A 582 14.41 8.07 -6.71
C VAL A 582 15.29 8.76 -7.75
N GLY A 583 15.81 7.98 -8.70
CA GLY A 583 16.78 8.41 -9.72
C GLY A 583 18.19 7.85 -9.58
N LEU A 584 18.55 7.13 -8.50
CA LEU A 584 19.85 6.43 -8.40
C LEU A 584 19.86 5.09 -9.16
N VAL A 585 18.73 4.40 -9.20
CA VAL A 585 18.51 3.16 -9.96
C VAL A 585 17.37 3.42 -10.95
N SER A 586 17.54 3.01 -12.21
CA SER A 586 16.54 3.22 -13.26
C SER A 586 15.26 2.40 -13.04
N ARG A 587 14.11 3.00 -13.35
CA ARG A 587 12.80 2.34 -13.42
C ARG A 587 12.45 1.82 -14.83
N THR A 588 13.31 2.04 -15.83
CA THR A 588 13.08 1.60 -17.22
C THR A 588 12.94 0.09 -17.29
N GLY A 589 11.76 -0.37 -17.72
CA GLY A 589 11.37 -1.79 -17.74
C GLY A 589 10.75 -2.29 -16.42
N VAL A 590 10.30 -1.42 -15.52
CA VAL A 590 9.53 -1.82 -14.32
C VAL A 590 8.07 -1.43 -14.51
N ILE A 591 7.12 -2.34 -14.20
CA ILE A 591 5.68 -2.00 -14.15
C ILE A 591 5.47 -1.06 -12.95
N PRO A 592 5.02 0.18 -13.18
CA PRO A 592 5.07 1.25 -12.17
C PRO A 592 3.80 1.34 -11.31
N ILE A 593 3.89 2.14 -10.25
CA ILE A 593 2.76 2.85 -9.63
C ILE A 593 2.92 4.37 -9.79
N SER A 594 4.14 4.90 -9.67
CA SER A 594 4.37 6.35 -9.74
C SER A 594 5.81 6.68 -10.13
N ALA A 595 5.98 7.36 -11.27
CA ALA A 595 7.25 7.90 -11.71
C ALA A 595 7.89 8.90 -10.72
N ARG A 596 7.12 9.43 -9.76
CA ARG A 596 7.58 10.36 -8.70
C ARG A 596 8.16 9.64 -7.47
N GLN A 597 7.69 8.44 -7.14
CA GLN A 597 8.07 7.70 -5.92
C GLN A 597 8.79 6.37 -6.17
N ASP A 598 8.52 5.71 -7.29
CA ASP A 598 9.02 4.36 -7.55
C ASP A 598 10.53 4.28 -7.58
N SER A 599 11.07 3.32 -6.84
CA SER A 599 12.49 3.02 -6.76
C SER A 599 12.71 1.50 -6.59
N PRO A 600 13.31 0.81 -7.56
CA PRO A 600 13.77 -0.57 -7.38
C PRO A 600 15.04 -0.60 -6.52
N GLY A 601 15.19 -1.66 -5.72
CA GLY A 601 16.28 -1.73 -4.75
C GLY A 601 16.61 -3.15 -4.27
N PRO A 602 17.83 -3.36 -3.75
CA PRO A 602 18.32 -4.67 -3.35
C PRO A 602 17.77 -5.14 -2.00
N MET A 603 17.63 -6.46 -1.87
CA MET A 603 17.21 -7.18 -0.68
C MET A 603 18.20 -8.34 -0.45
N GLY A 604 18.75 -8.45 0.76
CA GLY A 604 19.85 -9.38 1.08
C GLY A 604 19.92 -9.68 2.57
N ARG A 605 20.60 -10.76 2.96
CA ARG A 605 20.72 -11.13 4.39
C ARG A 605 21.62 -10.19 5.20
N THR A 606 22.55 -9.50 4.54
CA THR A 606 23.46 -8.54 5.17
C THR A 606 23.53 -7.20 4.42
N VAL A 607 23.95 -6.14 5.11
CA VAL A 607 24.22 -4.82 4.52
C VAL A 607 25.38 -4.89 3.52
N ALA A 608 26.34 -5.80 3.72
CA ALA A 608 27.44 -6.03 2.78
C ALA A 608 26.93 -6.57 1.43
N ASP A 609 26.05 -7.59 1.46
CA ASP A 609 25.44 -8.13 0.23
C ASP A 609 24.61 -7.07 -0.49
N VAL A 610 23.82 -6.30 0.28
CA VAL A 610 23.00 -5.18 -0.21
C VAL A 610 23.85 -4.06 -0.84
N ALA A 611 25.02 -3.75 -0.29
CA ALA A 611 25.95 -2.77 -0.83
C ALA A 611 26.54 -3.21 -2.19
N ILE A 612 26.93 -4.48 -2.32
CA ILE A 612 27.46 -5.05 -3.57
C ILE A 612 26.40 -4.97 -4.68
N VAL A 613 25.16 -5.37 -4.39
CA VAL A 613 24.07 -5.31 -5.39
C VAL A 613 23.69 -3.87 -5.72
N LEU A 614 23.67 -2.94 -4.75
CA LEU A 614 23.41 -1.53 -5.05
C LEU A 614 24.44 -0.96 -6.04
N GLN A 615 25.73 -1.26 -5.85
CA GLN A 615 26.78 -0.81 -6.77
C GLN A 615 26.59 -1.40 -8.17
N ALA A 616 26.17 -2.66 -8.28
CA ALA A 616 25.89 -3.29 -9.57
C ALA A 616 24.73 -2.60 -10.32
N ILE A 617 23.63 -2.25 -9.64
CA ILE A 617 22.41 -1.75 -10.31
C ILE A 617 22.29 -0.23 -10.42
N ALA A 618 23.07 0.54 -9.65
CA ALA A 618 23.01 2.00 -9.63
C ALA A 618 23.60 2.66 -10.89
N GLY A 619 23.34 3.96 -11.03
CA GLY A 619 23.94 4.84 -12.03
C GLY A 619 23.04 5.15 -13.23
N PHE A 620 23.45 6.17 -13.97
CA PHE A 620 22.60 6.89 -14.93
C PHE A 620 21.95 6.02 -16.01
N ASP A 621 20.72 6.40 -16.36
CA ASP A 621 19.96 5.95 -17.52
C ASP A 621 19.29 7.18 -18.18
N PRO A 622 19.66 7.56 -19.43
CA PRO A 622 19.06 8.70 -20.11
C PRO A 622 17.61 8.47 -20.56
N THR A 623 17.07 7.25 -20.43
CA THR A 623 15.68 6.92 -20.77
C THR A 623 14.70 7.07 -19.59
N ASP A 624 15.19 7.18 -18.36
CA ASP A 624 14.39 7.43 -17.15
C ASP A 624 14.52 8.92 -16.71
N PRO A 625 13.47 9.75 -16.84
CA PRO A 625 13.54 11.18 -16.49
C PRO A 625 13.90 11.48 -15.02
N ALA A 626 13.67 10.53 -14.10
CA ALA A 626 14.11 10.70 -12.71
C ALA A 626 15.61 10.47 -12.54
N SER A 627 16.25 9.68 -13.41
CA SER A 627 17.65 9.31 -13.30
C SER A 627 18.57 10.54 -13.27
N LYS A 628 19.69 10.44 -12.55
CA LYS A 628 20.69 11.51 -12.45
C LYS A 628 22.06 11.00 -12.85
N ASP A 629 22.75 11.80 -13.65
CA ASP A 629 24.14 11.56 -14.02
C ASP A 629 25.04 11.99 -12.85
N ILE A 630 25.20 11.07 -11.91
CA ILE A 630 26.04 11.19 -10.73
C ILE A 630 27.00 10.00 -10.66
N PRO A 631 28.23 10.18 -10.15
CA PRO A 631 29.13 9.07 -9.89
C PRO A 631 28.52 8.09 -8.89
N VAL A 632 28.53 6.80 -9.22
CA VAL A 632 28.18 5.73 -8.28
C VAL A 632 29.41 5.47 -7.39
N PRO A 633 29.30 5.58 -6.05
CA PRO A 633 30.36 5.20 -5.14
C PRO A 633 30.70 3.70 -5.21
N GLU A 634 31.91 3.35 -4.81
CA GLU A 634 32.36 1.95 -4.63
C GLU A 634 31.73 1.35 -3.36
N TYR A 635 30.39 1.26 -3.30
CA TYR A 635 29.66 0.83 -2.10
C TYR A 635 30.14 -0.53 -1.57
N SER A 636 30.53 -1.47 -2.45
CA SER A 636 31.11 -2.78 -2.09
C SER A 636 32.45 -2.69 -1.34
N GLN A 637 33.15 -1.55 -1.43
CA GLN A 637 34.42 -1.27 -0.77
C GLN A 637 34.25 -0.32 0.43
N THR A 638 33.22 0.54 0.44
CA THR A 638 33.07 1.62 1.43
C THR A 638 31.97 1.41 2.47
N TYR A 639 31.13 0.37 2.36
CA TYR A 639 30.05 0.08 3.34
C TYR A 639 30.56 -0.10 4.79
N ASN A 640 31.82 -0.48 4.98
CA ASN A 640 32.43 -0.73 6.30
C ASN A 640 33.38 0.38 6.80
N ALA A 641 33.47 1.50 6.08
CA ALA A 641 34.46 2.55 6.37
C ALA A 641 34.21 3.34 7.67
N LEU A 642 32.98 3.30 8.20
CA LEU A 642 32.63 3.98 9.45
C LEU A 642 33.02 3.12 10.67
N THR A 643 33.91 3.66 11.50
CA THR A 643 34.47 2.95 12.68
C THR A 643 33.93 3.45 14.03
N SER A 644 33.13 4.51 14.05
CA SER A 644 32.41 5.03 15.22
C SER A 644 31.31 5.99 14.78
N PHE A 645 30.20 6.06 15.52
CA PHE A 645 29.18 7.10 15.38
C PHE A 645 29.60 8.45 16.01
N LYS A 646 30.85 8.61 16.46
CA LYS A 646 31.33 9.87 17.04
C LYS A 646 31.17 11.04 16.06
N ASN A 647 30.48 12.09 16.53
CA ASN A 647 30.05 13.27 15.76
C ASN A 647 28.96 12.99 14.70
N VAL A 648 28.37 11.79 14.66
CA VAL A 648 27.15 11.51 13.88
C VAL A 648 25.95 11.85 14.74
N ARG A 649 25.08 12.72 14.24
CA ARG A 649 23.88 13.16 14.94
C ARG A 649 22.65 12.43 14.41
N VAL A 650 21.96 11.70 15.27
CA VAL A 650 20.86 10.80 14.90
C VAL A 650 19.54 11.37 15.39
N ALA A 651 18.63 11.67 14.47
CA ALA A 651 17.26 12.03 14.81
C ALA A 651 16.45 10.77 15.13
N VAL A 652 15.82 10.76 16.30
CA VAL A 652 14.87 9.73 16.72
C VAL A 652 13.51 10.38 16.89
N SER A 653 12.46 9.78 16.33
CA SER A 653 11.11 10.29 16.52
C SER A 653 10.75 10.23 18.01
N LYS A 654 10.45 11.39 18.59
CA LYS A 654 9.99 11.48 19.98
C LYS A 654 8.69 10.69 20.15
N GLN A 655 7.81 10.66 19.15
CA GLN A 655 6.64 9.79 19.20
C GLN A 655 7.06 8.31 19.27
N ALA A 656 7.98 7.83 18.41
CA ALA A 656 8.44 6.44 18.44
C ALA A 656 9.19 6.05 19.73
N HIS A 657 9.77 7.00 20.47
CA HIS A 657 10.42 6.77 21.76
C HIS A 657 9.42 6.82 22.94
N ASP A 658 8.52 7.81 22.95
CA ASP A 658 7.46 7.97 23.96
C ASP A 658 6.31 6.95 23.78
N MET A 659 6.37 6.06 22.79
CA MET A 659 5.26 5.23 22.30
C MET A 659 4.84 4.04 23.18
N THR A 660 5.20 4.01 24.47
CA THR A 660 4.69 3.05 25.46
C THR A 660 3.20 3.22 25.80
N GLN A 661 2.45 4.00 25.02
CA GLN A 661 1.01 4.28 25.21
C GLN A 661 0.16 4.18 23.93
N ASN A 662 0.72 3.74 22.78
CA ASN A 662 -0.05 3.56 21.54
C ASN A 662 -0.24 2.07 21.21
N GLU A 663 -1.48 1.68 20.90
CA GLU A 663 -1.90 0.30 20.57
C GLU A 663 -1.24 -0.30 19.31
N PHE A 664 -0.44 0.48 18.58
CA PHE A 664 0.18 0.11 17.30
C PHE A 664 1.57 -0.51 17.41
N LEU A 665 2.22 -0.45 18.57
CA LEU A 665 3.51 -1.10 18.82
C LEU A 665 3.43 -1.96 20.07
N SER A 666 3.98 -3.17 20.02
CA SER A 666 4.08 -4.02 21.19
C SER A 666 5.23 -3.59 22.12
N GLN A 667 5.17 -3.98 23.38
CA GLN A 667 6.26 -3.72 24.33
C GLN A 667 7.59 -4.34 23.85
N ALA A 668 7.55 -5.49 23.16
CA ALA A 668 8.75 -6.11 22.58
C ALA A 668 9.41 -5.22 21.51
N GLN A 669 8.60 -4.57 20.66
CA GLN A 669 9.08 -3.62 19.66
C GLN A 669 9.66 -2.34 20.28
N VAL A 670 8.98 -1.77 21.28
CA VAL A 670 9.44 -0.56 21.98
C VAL A 670 10.72 -0.82 22.78
N ASP A 671 10.81 -1.94 23.50
CA ASP A 671 11.99 -2.33 24.26
C ASP A 671 13.19 -2.61 23.34
N ALA A 672 12.96 -3.27 22.20
CA ALA A 672 14.00 -3.49 21.19
C ALA A 672 14.48 -2.18 20.54
N PHE A 673 13.56 -1.27 20.23
CA PHE A 673 13.91 0.04 19.67
C PHE A 673 14.75 0.86 20.65
N ASN A 674 14.38 0.89 21.94
CA ASN A 674 15.15 1.56 22.98
C ASN A 674 16.55 0.94 23.13
N ARG A 675 16.67 -0.40 23.12
CA ARG A 675 17.99 -1.07 23.06
C ARG A 675 18.80 -0.67 21.83
N GLY A 676 18.18 -0.55 20.66
CA GLY A 676 18.84 -0.08 19.44
C GLY A 676 19.35 1.36 19.56
N VAL A 677 18.56 2.28 20.11
CA VAL A 677 18.99 3.66 20.38
C VAL A 677 20.15 3.70 21.39
N ASP A 678 20.12 2.86 22.42
CA ASP A 678 21.22 2.74 23.39
C ASP A 678 22.48 2.10 22.80
N THR A 679 22.34 1.18 21.83
CA THR A 679 23.48 0.71 21.01
C THR A 679 24.11 1.86 20.24
N LEU A 680 23.33 2.71 19.57
CA LEU A 680 23.87 3.87 18.86
C LEU A 680 24.61 4.85 19.80
N LYS A 681 24.07 5.11 21.00
CA LYS A 681 24.78 5.88 22.05
C LYS A 681 26.12 5.24 22.41
N ALA A 682 26.16 3.92 22.62
CA ALA A 682 27.38 3.17 22.95
C ALA A 682 28.43 3.20 21.83
N LEU A 683 28.01 3.30 20.56
CA LEU A 683 28.90 3.48 19.40
C LEU A 683 29.38 4.92 19.20
N GLY A 684 28.85 5.88 19.98
CA GLY A 684 29.28 7.28 20.03
C GLY A 684 28.31 8.30 19.42
N ALA A 685 27.06 7.92 19.07
CA ALA A 685 26.09 8.79 18.43
C ALA A 685 25.54 9.89 19.37
N ASP A 686 25.29 11.08 18.81
CA ASP A 686 24.52 12.15 19.45
C ASP A 686 23.02 11.98 19.12
N ILE A 687 22.22 11.55 20.09
CA ILE A 687 20.80 11.22 19.88
C ILE A 687 19.90 12.43 20.14
N VAL A 688 19.10 12.82 19.13
CA VAL A 688 18.16 13.93 19.19
C VAL A 688 16.72 13.40 19.11
N TYR A 689 15.97 13.52 20.20
CA TYR A 689 14.54 13.17 20.21
C TYR A 689 13.68 14.37 19.79
N ALA A 690 12.97 14.26 18.67
CA ALA A 690 12.07 15.31 18.17
C ALA A 690 10.81 14.69 17.53
N PRO A 691 9.62 15.32 17.63
CA PRO A 691 8.40 14.82 17.00
C PRO A 691 8.44 15.01 15.48
N TYR A 692 7.72 14.16 14.74
CA TYR A 692 7.56 14.27 13.29
C TYR A 692 6.65 15.46 12.91
N PRO A 693 7.13 16.48 12.15
CA PRO A 693 6.35 17.66 11.81
C PRO A 693 5.23 17.34 10.80
N ASN A 694 3.99 17.74 11.10
CA ASN A 694 2.81 17.51 10.23
C ASN A 694 2.38 16.05 10.03
N ALA A 695 2.90 15.07 10.79
CA ALA A 695 2.57 13.64 10.63
C ALA A 695 1.06 13.31 10.68
N ALA A 696 0.29 14.02 11.51
CA ALA A 696 -1.17 13.89 11.55
C ALA A 696 -1.86 14.51 10.32
N ALA A 697 -1.35 15.65 9.85
CA ALA A 697 -1.92 16.42 8.75
C ALA A 697 -1.73 15.69 7.40
N ILE A 698 -0.56 15.09 7.17
CA ILE A 698 -0.33 14.32 5.94
C ILE A 698 -1.24 13.08 5.88
N TRP A 699 -1.32 12.30 6.96
CA TRP A 699 -2.20 11.14 7.08
C TRP A 699 -3.67 11.49 6.81
N THR A 700 -4.15 12.62 7.35
CA THR A 700 -5.54 13.06 7.14
C THR A 700 -5.80 13.72 5.78
N SER A 701 -4.77 14.29 5.13
CA SER A 701 -4.91 14.96 3.83
C SER A 701 -5.29 14.02 2.68
N ASN A 702 -4.84 12.76 2.74
CA ASN A 702 -4.87 11.80 1.62
C ASN A 702 -4.19 12.32 0.33
N CYS A 703 -3.25 13.28 0.42
CA CYS A 703 -2.59 13.86 -0.76
C CYS A 703 -1.87 12.81 -1.62
N GLU A 704 -1.18 11.87 -0.98
CA GLU A 704 -0.45 10.80 -1.66
C GLU A 704 -1.42 9.86 -2.38
N LEU A 705 -2.50 9.43 -1.73
CA LEU A 705 -3.53 8.59 -2.35
C LEU A 705 -4.11 9.24 -3.61
N VAL A 706 -4.39 10.55 -3.60
CA VAL A 706 -4.89 11.29 -4.76
C VAL A 706 -3.83 11.39 -5.88
N ALA A 707 -2.57 11.64 -5.52
CA ALA A 707 -1.46 11.68 -6.47
C ALA A 707 -1.23 10.31 -7.13
N LEU A 708 -1.05 9.25 -6.34
CA LEU A 708 -0.82 7.89 -6.82
C LEU A 708 -2.02 7.33 -7.63
N THR A 709 -3.26 7.68 -7.27
CA THR A 709 -4.47 7.36 -8.07
C THR A 709 -4.39 7.94 -9.49
N THR A 710 -3.81 9.14 -9.62
CA THR A 710 -3.65 9.84 -10.91
C THR A 710 -2.42 9.33 -11.69
N GLU A 711 -1.32 9.08 -10.98
CA GLU A 711 -0.03 8.65 -11.53
C GLU A 711 -0.12 7.20 -12.04
N PHE A 712 -0.69 6.28 -11.25
CA PHE A 712 -0.79 4.85 -11.60
C PHE A 712 -1.41 4.61 -12.97
N LYS A 713 -2.54 5.27 -13.28
CA LYS A 713 -3.19 5.10 -14.59
C LYS A 713 -2.28 5.54 -15.73
N VAL A 714 -1.69 6.74 -15.65
CA VAL A 714 -0.87 7.26 -16.74
C VAL A 714 0.39 6.42 -16.93
N ASP A 715 1.05 6.05 -15.82
CA ASP A 715 2.33 5.36 -15.87
C ASP A 715 2.16 3.88 -16.26
N VAL A 716 1.09 3.20 -15.82
CA VAL A 716 0.80 1.81 -16.23
C VAL A 716 0.34 1.73 -17.68
N GLU A 717 -0.49 2.67 -18.18
CA GLU A 717 -0.91 2.70 -19.58
C GLU A 717 0.28 3.04 -20.51
N ALA A 718 1.19 3.90 -20.06
CA ALA A 718 2.47 4.13 -20.74
C ALA A 718 3.32 2.85 -20.81
N TYR A 719 3.48 2.10 -19.71
CA TYR A 719 4.20 0.82 -19.71
C TYR A 719 3.55 -0.21 -20.65
N LEU A 720 2.24 -0.43 -20.53
CA LEU A 720 1.49 -1.40 -21.36
C LEU A 720 1.63 -1.11 -22.86
N SER A 721 1.72 0.17 -23.25
CA SER A 721 1.93 0.57 -24.65
C SER A 721 3.27 0.12 -25.26
N THR A 722 4.26 -0.27 -24.43
CA THR A 722 5.57 -0.76 -24.89
C THR A 722 5.62 -2.25 -25.20
N LEU A 723 4.59 -3.01 -24.79
CA LEU A 723 4.62 -4.47 -24.79
C LEU A 723 4.22 -5.08 -26.13
N ALA A 724 4.98 -6.09 -26.56
CA ALA A 724 4.51 -7.09 -27.50
C ALA A 724 3.74 -8.20 -26.74
N TRP A 725 2.99 -9.03 -27.47
CA TRP A 725 2.16 -10.08 -26.89
C TRP A 725 2.24 -11.35 -27.74
N LYS A 726 2.15 -12.53 -27.11
CA LYS A 726 2.18 -13.83 -27.79
C LYS A 726 0.97 -13.98 -28.72
N GLU A 727 1.16 -14.64 -29.87
CA GLU A 727 0.08 -14.88 -30.84
C GLU A 727 -1.09 -15.65 -30.19
N GLY A 728 -2.32 -15.18 -30.42
CA GLY A 728 -3.53 -15.75 -29.81
C GLY A 728 -3.86 -15.24 -28.41
N VAL A 729 -3.00 -14.44 -27.77
CA VAL A 729 -3.30 -13.77 -26.49
C VAL A 729 -3.91 -12.39 -26.75
N THR A 730 -4.98 -12.04 -26.01
CA THR A 730 -5.58 -10.69 -26.04
C THR A 730 -4.62 -9.67 -25.42
N PRO A 731 -4.13 -8.66 -26.15
CA PRO A 731 -3.20 -7.69 -25.59
C PRO A 731 -3.87 -6.75 -24.60
N MET A 732 -3.36 -6.65 -23.37
CA MET A 732 -3.72 -5.59 -22.44
C MET A 732 -2.95 -4.31 -22.83
N LYS A 733 -3.64 -3.19 -23.04
CA LYS A 733 -3.05 -1.92 -23.51
C LYS A 733 -3.37 -0.74 -22.61
N THR A 734 -4.42 -0.86 -21.81
CA THR A 734 -5.00 0.18 -20.95
C THR A 734 -5.34 -0.40 -19.58
N LEU A 735 -5.58 0.46 -18.59
CA LEU A 735 -6.10 0.03 -17.30
C LEU A 735 -7.53 -0.50 -17.42
N GLN A 736 -8.30 -0.06 -18.43
CA GLN A 736 -9.62 -0.59 -18.75
C GLN A 736 -9.54 -2.08 -19.11
N ASP A 737 -8.59 -2.49 -19.96
CA ASP A 737 -8.44 -3.90 -20.37
C ASP A 737 -8.18 -4.82 -19.17
N ILE A 738 -7.35 -4.38 -18.21
CA ILE A 738 -7.07 -5.12 -16.97
C ILE A 738 -8.33 -5.23 -16.10
N VAL A 739 -9.08 -4.13 -15.94
CA VAL A 739 -10.30 -4.09 -15.12
C VAL A 739 -11.40 -4.99 -15.70
N GLU A 740 -11.54 -5.01 -17.03
CA GLU A 740 -12.46 -5.89 -17.75
C GLU A 740 -12.02 -7.35 -17.72
N TYR A 741 -10.73 -7.65 -17.87
CA TYR A 741 -10.19 -8.99 -17.70
C TYR A 741 -10.52 -9.55 -16.31
N ASN A 742 -10.28 -8.77 -15.25
CA ASN A 742 -10.56 -9.19 -13.88
C ASN A 742 -12.06 -9.44 -13.65
N ALA A 743 -12.92 -8.59 -14.23
CA ALA A 743 -14.37 -8.75 -14.16
C ALA A 743 -14.88 -9.97 -14.95
N ALA A 744 -14.19 -10.36 -16.02
CA ALA A 744 -14.47 -11.59 -16.79
C ALA A 744 -13.94 -12.86 -16.11
N HIS A 745 -12.92 -12.76 -15.26
CA HIS A 745 -12.28 -13.89 -14.56
C HIS A 745 -12.39 -13.80 -13.01
N PRO A 746 -13.59 -13.58 -12.43
CA PRO A 746 -13.73 -13.29 -11.00
C PRO A 746 -13.31 -14.46 -10.10
N GLN A 747 -13.31 -15.70 -10.61
CA GLN A 747 -12.94 -16.91 -9.87
C GLN A 747 -11.42 -17.08 -9.71
N THR A 748 -10.59 -16.42 -10.52
CA THR A 748 -9.12 -16.39 -10.36
C THR A 748 -8.68 -15.05 -9.83
N GLU A 749 -9.15 -13.95 -10.43
CA GLU A 749 -8.75 -12.60 -10.05
C GLU A 749 -9.49 -12.11 -8.80
N LEU A 750 -10.82 -11.98 -8.82
CA LEU A 750 -11.57 -11.23 -7.80
C LEU A 750 -11.95 -12.03 -6.53
N HIS A 751 -11.52 -13.28 -6.40
CA HIS A 751 -11.96 -14.18 -5.33
C HIS A 751 -11.27 -13.97 -3.96
N VAL A 752 -10.11 -13.30 -3.93
CA VAL A 752 -9.34 -13.01 -2.69
C VAL A 752 -9.29 -11.52 -2.37
N LEU A 753 -9.09 -10.67 -3.38
CA LEU A 753 -9.07 -9.22 -3.27
C LEU A 753 -9.90 -8.59 -4.39
N ASP A 754 -10.63 -7.52 -4.08
CA ASP A 754 -11.32 -6.72 -5.09
C ASP A 754 -10.34 -5.96 -5.99
N GLN A 755 -10.85 -5.06 -6.84
CA GLN A 755 -10.05 -4.18 -7.68
C GLN A 755 -10.39 -2.69 -7.49
N SER A 756 -10.73 -2.30 -6.26
CA SER A 756 -11.22 -0.96 -5.93
C SER A 756 -10.19 0.16 -6.20
N LEU A 757 -8.88 -0.06 -6.02
CA LEU A 757 -7.85 0.94 -6.41
C LEU A 757 -7.67 1.03 -7.92
N LEU A 758 -7.80 -0.08 -8.66
CA LEU A 758 -7.77 -0.06 -10.13
C LEU A 758 -8.97 0.73 -10.68
N LEU A 759 -10.17 0.49 -10.14
CA LEU A 759 -11.38 1.25 -10.47
C LEU A 759 -11.29 2.73 -10.07
N GLN A 760 -10.71 3.05 -8.91
CA GLN A 760 -10.50 4.43 -8.48
C GLN A 760 -9.49 5.15 -9.39
N SER A 761 -8.42 4.48 -9.79
CA SER A 761 -7.38 5.04 -10.69
C SER A 761 -7.91 5.21 -12.11
N LEU A 762 -8.71 4.25 -12.60
CA LEU A 762 -9.39 4.30 -13.90
C LEU A 762 -10.31 5.54 -14.03
N ASN A 763 -11.05 5.84 -12.97
CA ASN A 763 -11.94 7.01 -12.84
C ASN A 763 -11.26 8.23 -12.18
N GLY A 764 -9.94 8.20 -12.03
CA GLY A 764 -9.17 9.17 -11.25
C GLY A 764 -9.10 10.55 -11.89
N PRO A 765 -8.55 11.55 -11.15
CA PRO A 765 -8.16 12.81 -11.75
C PRO A 765 -7.13 12.60 -12.87
N ASN A 766 -7.03 13.55 -13.80
CA ASN A 766 -5.93 13.58 -14.76
C ASN A 766 -4.79 14.48 -14.26
N GLN A 767 -3.58 14.31 -14.80
CA GLN A 767 -2.37 15.03 -14.40
C GLN A 767 -2.40 16.57 -14.61
N THR A 768 -3.45 17.12 -15.25
CA THR A 768 -3.66 18.57 -15.41
C THR A 768 -4.78 19.14 -14.54
N SER A 769 -5.45 18.29 -13.74
CA SER A 769 -6.54 18.70 -12.85
C SER A 769 -6.02 19.43 -11.60
N THR A 770 -6.82 20.37 -11.08
CA THR A 770 -6.51 21.04 -9.81
C THR A 770 -6.39 20.02 -8.66
N ALA A 771 -7.31 19.06 -8.56
CA ALA A 771 -7.28 18.01 -7.54
C ALA A 771 -5.94 17.24 -7.47
N TYR A 772 -5.30 16.99 -8.61
CA TYR A 772 -3.96 16.39 -8.66
C TYR A 772 -2.86 17.38 -8.29
N LEU A 773 -2.88 18.58 -8.87
CA LEU A 773 -1.84 19.61 -8.65
C LEU A 773 -1.83 20.13 -7.21
N ASP A 774 -3.01 20.30 -6.60
CA ASP A 774 -3.20 20.67 -5.20
C ASP A 774 -2.73 19.53 -4.27
N ALA A 775 -2.98 18.27 -4.63
CA ALA A 775 -2.47 17.12 -3.89
C ALA A 775 -0.93 17.02 -3.96
N LEU A 776 -0.33 17.22 -5.14
CA LEU A 776 1.13 17.32 -5.27
C LEU A 776 1.71 18.45 -4.41
N ALA A 777 1.11 19.64 -4.46
CA ALA A 777 1.56 20.79 -3.66
C ALA A 777 1.45 20.52 -2.15
N LEU A 778 0.35 19.90 -1.71
CA LEU A 778 0.11 19.58 -0.31
C LEU A 778 1.06 18.47 0.21
N CYS A 779 1.37 17.47 -0.61
CA CYS A 779 2.40 16.47 -0.28
C CYS A 779 3.81 17.06 -0.29
N GLN A 780 4.15 17.96 -1.24
CA GLN A 780 5.44 18.68 -1.25
C GLN A 780 5.59 19.58 -0.01
N ASP A 781 4.51 20.19 0.49
CA ASP A 781 4.54 20.95 1.73
C ASP A 781 4.64 20.04 2.97
N LEU A 782 3.62 19.20 3.21
CA LEU A 782 3.50 18.44 4.45
C LEU A 782 4.53 17.31 4.59
N ALA A 783 4.93 16.67 3.48
CA ALA A 783 5.84 15.53 3.52
C ALA A 783 7.31 15.93 3.41
N VAL A 784 7.59 16.88 2.51
CA VAL A 784 8.95 17.20 2.10
C VAL A 784 9.42 18.46 2.82
N THR A 785 8.91 19.63 2.41
CA THR A 785 9.40 20.96 2.79
C THR A 785 9.23 21.24 4.28
N ASN A 786 8.01 21.05 4.79
CA ASN A 786 7.65 21.20 6.20
C ASN A 786 7.49 19.83 6.90
N GLY A 787 7.90 18.73 6.25
CA GLY A 787 8.00 17.38 6.82
C GLY A 787 9.46 17.00 7.06
N ILE A 788 10.02 16.09 6.26
CA ILE A 788 11.37 15.52 6.48
C ILE A 788 12.52 16.53 6.35
N GLU A 789 12.46 17.50 5.43
CA GLU A 789 13.50 18.52 5.30
C GLU A 789 13.53 19.43 6.52
N LYS A 790 12.35 19.84 7.00
CA LYS A 790 12.18 20.56 8.27
C LYS A 790 12.67 19.73 9.46
N TYR A 791 12.33 18.44 9.52
CA TYR A 791 12.75 17.56 10.61
C TYR A 791 14.28 17.44 10.71
N MET A 792 14.96 17.23 9.58
CA MET A 792 16.43 17.16 9.53
C MET A 792 17.08 18.51 9.86
N LYS A 793 16.48 19.61 9.39
CA LYS A 793 16.95 20.98 9.68
C LYS A 793 16.80 21.37 11.15
N ASP A 794 15.65 21.07 11.77
CA ASP A 794 15.36 21.39 13.16
C ASP A 794 16.18 20.52 14.14
N THR A 795 16.40 19.24 13.80
CA THR A 795 17.24 18.33 14.61
C THR A 795 18.73 18.53 14.39
N GLN A 796 19.14 19.02 13.20
CA GLN A 796 20.51 19.07 12.71
C GLN A 796 21.17 17.68 12.59
N ALA A 797 20.39 16.65 12.23
CA ALA A 797 20.86 15.27 12.14
C ALA A 797 21.52 14.93 10.79
N ASP A 798 22.43 13.95 10.80
CA ASP A 798 22.97 13.27 9.60
C ASP A 798 22.00 12.21 9.06
N VAL A 799 21.27 11.56 9.97
CA VAL A 799 20.45 10.37 9.72
C VAL A 799 19.26 10.29 10.69
N ILE A 800 18.12 9.77 10.23
CA ILE A 800 16.97 9.42 11.07
C ILE A 800 17.04 7.92 11.41
N PHE A 801 16.73 7.57 12.66
CA PHE A 801 16.60 6.19 13.13
C PHE A 801 15.20 5.97 13.70
N ALA A 802 14.43 5.04 13.11
CA ALA A 802 13.04 4.78 13.47
C ALA A 802 12.64 3.32 13.18
N LEU A 803 11.73 2.75 13.98
CA LEU A 803 11.12 1.45 13.70
C LEU A 803 10.52 1.44 12.28
N THR A 804 10.81 0.42 11.47
CA THR A 804 10.45 0.43 10.04
C THR A 804 8.94 0.53 9.80
N ALA A 805 8.11 0.00 10.71
CA ALA A 805 6.66 0.14 10.67
C ALA A 805 6.16 1.61 10.76
N THR A 806 6.93 2.51 11.40
CA THR A 806 6.51 3.92 11.63
C THR A 806 6.54 4.82 10.38
N TRP A 807 6.87 4.26 9.22
CA TRP A 807 6.74 4.96 7.94
C TRP A 807 5.35 4.80 7.32
N SER A 808 4.75 3.59 7.42
CA SER A 808 3.55 3.20 6.66
C SER A 808 2.42 2.57 7.48
N GLN A 809 2.59 2.37 8.80
CA GLN A 809 1.60 1.67 9.63
C GLN A 809 0.93 2.55 10.70
N GLY A 810 -0.39 2.73 10.57
CA GLY A 810 -1.22 3.38 11.58
C GLY A 810 -1.21 4.92 11.55
N PRO A 811 -2.07 5.58 12.34
CA PRO A 811 -2.20 7.03 12.35
C PRO A 811 -0.89 7.71 12.73
N ASN A 812 -0.54 8.78 12.02
CA ASN A 812 0.72 9.53 12.14
C ASN A 812 1.99 8.80 11.66
N SER A 813 1.88 7.62 11.03
CA SER A 813 2.97 7.12 10.17
C SER A 813 2.96 7.94 8.86
N PRO A 814 4.04 8.68 8.51
CA PRO A 814 3.87 9.84 7.65
C PRO A 814 4.42 9.69 6.22
N GLY A 815 4.91 8.51 5.81
CA GLY A 815 5.40 8.24 4.45
C GLY A 815 6.58 9.09 3.96
N TYR A 816 7.13 10.02 4.75
CA TYR A 816 8.02 11.07 4.22
C TYR A 816 9.17 10.58 3.32
N PRO A 817 9.94 9.55 3.68
CA PRO A 817 11.11 9.16 2.89
C PRO A 817 10.71 8.59 1.52
N ALA A 818 9.53 7.94 1.45
CA ALA A 818 8.94 7.48 0.21
C ALA A 818 8.44 8.65 -0.64
N ILE A 819 7.53 9.48 -0.09
CA ILE A 819 6.93 10.64 -0.78
C ILE A 819 7.99 11.65 -1.25
N ALA A 820 9.02 11.90 -0.44
CA ALA A 820 10.14 12.76 -0.79
C ALA A 820 11.13 12.10 -1.75
N GLY A 821 11.10 10.77 -1.94
CA GLY A 821 12.05 10.00 -2.74
C GLY A 821 13.46 9.91 -2.14
N TRP A 822 13.57 9.94 -0.81
CA TRP A 822 14.82 9.79 -0.04
C TRP A 822 15.18 8.30 0.17
N PRO A 823 16.45 7.94 0.38
CA PRO A 823 16.86 6.55 0.58
C PRO A 823 16.56 6.03 1.99
N ILE A 824 16.12 4.77 2.07
CA ILE A 824 15.77 4.06 3.31
C ILE A 824 16.53 2.74 3.33
N LEU A 825 17.13 2.39 4.47
CA LEU A 825 17.75 1.09 4.71
C LEU A 825 17.13 0.49 5.98
N THR A 826 16.37 -0.60 5.86
CA THR A 826 15.98 -1.40 7.03
C THR A 826 17.02 -2.45 7.35
N VAL A 827 17.26 -2.66 8.64
CA VAL A 827 18.07 -3.77 9.17
C VAL A 827 17.29 -4.48 10.29
N PRO A 828 17.51 -5.78 10.52
CA PRO A 828 16.84 -6.53 11.59
C PRO A 828 17.05 -5.91 12.98
N LEU A 829 15.98 -5.82 13.79
CA LEU A 829 16.02 -5.26 15.14
C LEU A 829 15.55 -6.24 16.22
N GLY A 830 14.59 -7.12 15.92
CA GLY A 830 14.07 -8.07 16.90
C GLY A 830 12.95 -8.95 16.38
N TYR A 831 12.29 -9.62 17.33
CA TYR A 831 11.19 -10.55 17.11
C TYR A 831 10.13 -10.32 18.18
N ASP A 832 8.85 -10.44 17.80
CA ASP A 832 7.71 -10.42 18.69
C ASP A 832 6.85 -11.65 18.38
N HIS A 833 6.63 -12.53 19.38
CA HIS A 833 6.00 -13.84 19.18
C HIS A 833 6.57 -14.61 17.96
N SER A 834 7.91 -14.61 17.82
CA SER A 834 8.68 -15.14 16.69
C SER A 834 8.52 -14.43 15.34
N VAL A 835 7.62 -13.45 15.20
CA VAL A 835 7.49 -12.62 13.99
C VAL A 835 8.58 -11.54 13.99
N PRO A 836 9.42 -11.43 12.95
CA PRO A 836 10.47 -10.42 12.88
C PRO A 836 9.97 -8.97 12.77
N PHE A 837 10.80 -8.03 13.23
CA PHE A 837 10.70 -6.62 12.88
C PHE A 837 12.07 -5.95 12.74
N GLY A 838 12.14 -4.92 11.89
CA GLY A 838 13.33 -4.16 11.57
C GLY A 838 13.30 -2.70 12.05
N VAL A 839 14.44 -2.04 11.87
CA VAL A 839 14.63 -0.61 12.12
C VAL A 839 15.22 0.04 10.88
N SER A 840 14.71 1.21 10.52
CA SER A 840 15.14 1.97 9.36
C SER A 840 16.12 3.06 9.74
N PHE A 841 17.19 3.16 8.96
CA PHE A 841 17.97 4.37 8.78
C PHE A 841 17.43 5.14 7.56
N VAL A 842 17.43 6.47 7.61
CA VAL A 842 17.08 7.36 6.48
C VAL A 842 18.07 8.53 6.44
N THR A 843 18.68 8.77 5.28
CA THR A 843 19.57 9.92 5.03
C THR A 843 18.99 10.84 3.96
N PRO A 844 19.53 12.04 3.75
CA PRO A 844 19.23 12.85 2.56
C PRO A 844 19.47 12.10 1.24
N LYS A 845 18.91 12.62 0.14
CA LYS A 845 19.11 12.09 -1.21
C LYS A 845 20.58 11.95 -1.57
N TYR A 846 20.93 10.87 -2.26
CA TYR A 846 22.27 10.57 -2.77
C TYR A 846 23.35 10.39 -1.68
N HIS A 847 22.95 10.07 -0.44
CA HIS A 847 23.84 9.74 0.69
C HIS A 847 23.87 8.23 1.02
N GLU A 848 23.53 7.35 0.08
CA GLU A 848 23.46 5.89 0.28
C GLU A 848 24.76 5.27 0.83
N GLU A 849 25.92 5.86 0.53
CA GLU A 849 27.20 5.42 1.10
C GLU A 849 27.23 5.58 2.63
N LYS A 850 26.82 6.74 3.14
CA LYS A 850 26.64 6.96 4.58
C LYS A 850 25.55 6.07 5.16
N LEU A 851 24.44 5.90 4.43
CA LEU A 851 23.31 5.07 4.87
C LEU A 851 23.74 3.61 5.10
N LEU A 852 24.47 3.04 4.14
CA LEU A 852 25.06 1.70 4.24
C LEU A 852 26.06 1.61 5.40
N GLN A 853 26.91 2.63 5.59
CA GLN A 853 27.85 2.70 6.71
C GLN A 853 27.15 2.71 8.08
N TYR A 854 26.08 3.50 8.24
CA TYR A 854 25.29 3.52 9.48
C TYR A 854 24.60 2.17 9.73
N GLY A 855 23.96 1.60 8.69
CA GLY A 855 23.28 0.32 8.78
C GLY A 855 24.22 -0.85 9.08
N TYR A 856 25.37 -0.93 8.39
CA TYR A 856 26.37 -1.98 8.61
C TYR A 856 26.98 -1.89 10.01
N MET A 857 27.32 -0.68 10.47
CA MET A 857 27.89 -0.53 11.81
C MET A 857 26.88 -0.93 12.91
N PHE A 858 25.59 -0.66 12.71
CA PHE A 858 24.52 -1.12 13.61
C PHE A 858 24.28 -2.64 13.52
N GLU A 859 24.24 -3.20 12.30
CA GLU A 859 24.13 -4.64 12.05
C GLU A 859 25.26 -5.39 12.78
N GLN A 860 26.51 -4.96 12.63
CA GLN A 860 27.64 -5.63 13.25
C GLN A 860 27.70 -5.47 14.77
N ALA A 861 27.07 -4.43 15.33
CA ALA A 861 26.95 -4.24 16.78
C ALA A 861 25.81 -5.05 17.42
N THR A 862 24.81 -5.46 16.64
CA THR A 862 23.58 -6.09 17.17
C THR A 862 23.36 -7.54 16.71
N LYS A 863 23.63 -7.84 15.44
CA LYS A 863 23.55 -9.17 14.80
C LYS A 863 22.21 -9.88 15.03
N MET A 864 21.11 -9.12 14.94
CA MET A 864 19.76 -9.61 15.29
C MET A 864 19.16 -10.65 14.34
N ARG A 865 19.74 -10.88 13.15
CA ARG A 865 19.23 -11.91 12.23
C ARG A 865 19.48 -13.32 12.77
N VAL A 866 18.42 -14.11 12.81
CA VAL A 866 18.41 -15.56 13.02
C VAL A 866 17.72 -16.22 11.82
N PRO A 867 18.19 -17.39 11.31
CA PRO A 867 17.49 -18.10 10.22
C PRO A 867 16.07 -18.57 10.61
N PRO A 868 15.10 -18.54 9.67
CA PRO A 868 13.72 -18.97 9.91
C PRO A 868 13.60 -20.47 10.25
N GLN A 869 12.54 -20.82 10.98
CA GLN A 869 12.26 -22.20 11.45
C GLN A 869 10.95 -22.78 10.88
N PHE A 870 10.24 -22.05 10.02
CA PHE A 870 8.97 -22.46 9.37
C PHE A 870 7.89 -22.93 10.36
N VAL A 871 7.72 -22.20 11.47
CA VAL A 871 6.83 -22.59 12.58
C VAL A 871 5.36 -22.65 12.11
N PRO A 872 4.68 -23.81 12.25
CA PRO A 872 3.24 -23.90 12.06
C PRO A 872 2.47 -23.32 13.25
N ASP A 873 1.32 -22.71 12.98
CA ASP A 873 0.51 -21.98 13.96
C ASP A 873 -0.29 -22.88 14.91
N ASN A 874 0.42 -23.62 15.76
CA ASN A 874 -0.15 -24.46 16.82
C ASN A 874 0.75 -24.56 18.08
N GLU A 875 2.00 -24.08 18.07
CA GLU A 875 2.85 -24.04 19.25
C GLU A 875 2.90 -22.65 19.86
N ALA A 876 2.24 -22.47 21.01
CA ALA A 876 2.54 -21.36 21.90
C ALA A 876 4.03 -21.43 22.30
N PRO A 877 4.78 -20.30 22.26
CA PRO A 877 6.23 -20.34 22.33
C PRO A 877 6.73 -20.98 23.62
N GLN A 878 7.47 -22.08 23.50
CA GLN A 878 8.23 -22.62 24.64
C GLN A 878 9.32 -21.61 25.02
N SER A 879 9.26 -21.13 26.26
CA SER A 879 10.18 -20.12 26.77
C SER A 879 11.64 -20.59 26.66
N PRO A 880 12.53 -19.81 26.01
CA PRO A 880 13.97 -20.03 26.14
C PRO A 880 14.39 -19.88 27.61
N SER A 881 15.21 -20.81 28.10
CA SER A 881 15.72 -20.88 29.47
C SER A 881 17.05 -20.14 29.66
#